data_AF-A0A521DBX1-F1
#
_entry.id   AF-A0A521DBX1-F1
#
_cell.length_a   1.000
_cell.length_b   1.000
_cell.length_c   1.000
_cell.angle_alpha   90.00
_cell.angle_beta   90.00
_cell.angle_gamma   90.00
#
_symmetry.space_group_name_H-M   'P 1'
#
loop_
_entity.id
_entity.type
_entity.pdbx_description
1 polymer ?
#
loop_
_entity_poly.entity_id
_entity_poly.type
_entity_poly.pdbx_seq_one_letter_code
_entity_poly.pdbx_strand_id
1 'polypeptide(L)'
;MELADRANYRQAIETFKLIIQNDPTHLDALFNMGLCYLNTSNGADTAIICFNKGLNILTETEKKGHLGRELGLSMGKAYQVLLKPLKAITIYENLLDNTTEQDRLFIEELEREIQICHHANFFINYPIELNVQNMGSRVNSMYDDHSPLIAVSESQLFFTSRRNWIKMSLLADGQYAEKIYTVPLAANNWESARLLKVFFKQNEHEAAVSLSPDGNELVLFRNDEHGKSLYISHYNGRSWSEPEKLPFPINSHAEETHGSISADKSTFFFTSDRENGYGGLDIYMSKKLANGQWGEPRNLGPNINTPFDEETPMIHYDGRTLYFSSEGHNTMGRLDVFYSQMNTDSTWSAPVNMGFPINTPDDDFFFVPTISKSHAYYASSKFDDNYGGSDIYQVHFKADSDTELAVIEGVIDSSLGSDFEKMRVLVTRTNDNKLVGDYRPNPDNGAYMMFLENGYEYEVRQTNINKQEKVAYINVDDQMNYIKHKIPIAFNDVAMDAPLIKTEQHATKAISTNKNSVDKTNPVTSLPVVTIADESSSKTSANTTITNTAPIKRKPQSHSTTSKPKVKTPDTSSNPSGKLLINQSGNNSNVQSKKYTIQLLALRKGPLSSMIFFTKQKIHNIMVYNCTDGYIRYTTGNFDSYKACLQLKKKLAERTGLKDIWIRPIKDIEALQQQ
;
A
#
# COMPACT_ATOMS: atom_id res chain seq x y z
N MET A 1 -10.80 -6.24 -28.68
CA MET A 1 -10.15 -7.40 -28.05
C MET A 1 -8.67 -7.14 -28.05
N GLU A 2 -7.85 -7.52 -29.04
CA GLU A 2 -6.36 -7.37 -29.00
C GLU A 2 -5.80 -6.05 -28.40
N LEU A 3 -6.40 -4.89 -28.71
CA LEU A 3 -6.02 -3.60 -28.09
C LEU A 3 -6.36 -3.51 -26.59
N ALA A 4 -7.56 -3.96 -26.19
CA ALA A 4 -8.01 -4.02 -24.80
C ALA A 4 -7.24 -5.07 -24.00
N ASP A 5 -6.93 -6.22 -24.61
CA ASP A 5 -6.14 -7.30 -24.01
C ASP A 5 -4.70 -6.85 -23.68
N ARG A 6 -4.24 -5.79 -24.36
CA ARG A 6 -2.97 -5.10 -24.12
C ARG A 6 -3.08 -3.87 -23.20
N ALA A 7 -4.25 -3.60 -22.62
CA ALA A 7 -4.59 -2.39 -21.87
C ALA A 7 -4.59 -1.06 -22.66
N ASN A 8 -4.56 -1.10 -24.00
CA ASN A 8 -4.74 0.09 -24.85
C ASN A 8 -6.24 0.44 -24.99
N TYR A 9 -6.86 0.79 -23.87
CA TYR A 9 -8.30 1.04 -23.77
C TYR A 9 -8.74 2.23 -24.64
N ARG A 10 -7.91 3.29 -24.76
CA ARG A 10 -8.23 4.46 -25.58
C ARG A 10 -8.43 4.09 -27.05
N GLN A 11 -7.52 3.31 -27.65
CA GLN A 11 -7.64 2.90 -29.05
C GLN A 11 -8.70 1.79 -29.23
N ALA A 12 -8.87 0.92 -28.22
CA ALA A 12 -9.94 -0.08 -28.21
C ALA A 12 -11.34 0.59 -28.24
N ILE A 13 -11.57 1.62 -27.41
CA ILE A 13 -12.82 2.39 -27.36
C ILE A 13 -13.13 3.02 -28.73
N GLU A 14 -12.18 3.68 -29.38
CA GLU A 14 -12.41 4.26 -30.72
C GLU A 14 -12.73 3.17 -31.77
N THR A 15 -12.11 2.01 -31.67
CA THR A 15 -12.40 0.86 -32.56
C THR A 15 -13.81 0.33 -32.33
N PHE A 16 -14.23 0.16 -31.07
CA PHE A 16 -15.59 -0.29 -30.74
C PHE A 16 -16.65 0.75 -31.10
N LYS A 17 -16.38 2.06 -30.94
CA LYS A 17 -17.27 3.14 -31.41
C LYS A 17 -17.60 3.00 -32.89
N LEU A 18 -16.63 2.68 -33.74
CA LEU A 18 -16.86 2.45 -35.17
C LEU A 18 -17.76 1.23 -35.44
N ILE A 19 -17.66 0.17 -34.63
CA ILE A 19 -18.56 -0.99 -34.74
C ILE A 19 -19.98 -0.58 -34.33
N ILE A 20 -20.14 0.08 -33.18
CA ILE A 20 -21.43 0.55 -32.65
C ILE A 20 -22.11 1.63 -33.51
N GLN A 21 -21.35 2.39 -34.30
CA GLN A 21 -21.90 3.31 -35.30
C GLN A 21 -22.55 2.59 -36.49
N ASN A 22 -22.06 1.40 -36.86
CA ASN A 22 -22.60 0.59 -37.95
C ASN A 22 -23.71 -0.37 -37.46
N ASP A 23 -23.52 -0.96 -36.28
CA ASP A 23 -24.52 -1.81 -35.60
C ASP A 23 -24.63 -1.39 -34.12
N PRO A 24 -25.60 -0.53 -33.77
CA PRO A 24 -25.85 -0.09 -32.40
C PRO A 24 -26.26 -1.22 -31.43
N THR A 25 -26.58 -2.40 -31.96
CA THR A 25 -26.99 -3.60 -31.22
C THR A 25 -25.90 -4.67 -31.14
N HIS A 26 -24.67 -4.39 -31.61
CA HIS A 26 -23.56 -5.35 -31.56
C HIS A 26 -23.12 -5.61 -30.11
N LEU A 27 -23.60 -6.71 -29.53
CA LEU A 27 -23.51 -6.99 -28.11
C LEU A 27 -22.06 -7.08 -27.59
N ASP A 28 -21.19 -7.83 -28.27
CA ASP A 28 -19.78 -7.97 -27.84
C ASP A 28 -19.04 -6.63 -27.84
N ALA A 29 -19.33 -5.77 -28.83
CA ALA A 29 -18.72 -4.44 -28.93
C ALA A 29 -19.24 -3.51 -27.83
N LEU A 30 -20.52 -3.59 -27.44
CA LEU A 30 -21.05 -2.87 -26.28
C LEU A 30 -20.38 -3.34 -24.99
N PHE A 31 -20.30 -4.66 -24.76
CA PHE A 31 -19.72 -5.22 -23.54
C PHE A 31 -18.24 -4.86 -23.41
N ASN A 32 -17.43 -5.15 -24.44
CA ASN A 32 -15.99 -4.86 -24.41
C ASN A 32 -15.69 -3.36 -24.36
N MET A 33 -16.49 -2.50 -25.02
CA MET A 33 -16.35 -1.05 -24.88
C MET A 33 -16.67 -0.58 -23.46
N GLY A 34 -17.68 -1.17 -22.81
CA GLY A 34 -17.98 -0.92 -21.40
C GLY A 34 -16.83 -1.32 -20.48
N LEU A 35 -16.23 -2.50 -20.69
CA LEU A 35 -15.03 -2.92 -19.95
C LEU A 35 -13.86 -1.97 -20.17
N CYS A 36 -13.62 -1.51 -21.41
CA CYS A 36 -12.55 -0.53 -21.68
C CYS A 36 -12.80 0.80 -20.96
N TYR A 37 -14.04 1.31 -20.97
CA TYR A 37 -14.39 2.53 -20.22
C TYR A 37 -14.23 2.36 -18.71
N LEU A 38 -14.53 1.19 -18.16
CA LEU A 38 -14.37 0.91 -16.73
C LEU A 38 -12.89 0.95 -16.29
N ASN A 39 -11.95 0.68 -17.20
CA ASN A 39 -10.50 0.81 -16.96
C ASN A 39 -9.96 2.20 -17.41
N THR A 40 -10.76 3.25 -17.29
CA THR A 40 -10.32 4.65 -17.52
C THR A 40 -10.88 5.56 -16.43
N SER A 41 -10.08 6.50 -15.94
CA SER A 41 -10.33 7.26 -14.69
C SER A 41 -11.70 7.94 -14.60
N ASN A 42 -12.34 8.27 -15.73
CA ASN A 42 -13.64 8.93 -15.81
C ASN A 42 -14.66 8.19 -16.70
N GLY A 43 -14.47 6.90 -16.99
CA GLY A 43 -15.32 6.15 -17.92
C GLY A 43 -16.46 5.33 -17.30
N ALA A 44 -16.50 5.16 -15.98
CA ALA A 44 -17.43 4.24 -15.32
C ALA A 44 -18.94 4.57 -15.55
N ASP A 45 -19.30 5.84 -15.75
CA ASP A 45 -20.67 6.23 -16.09
C ASP A 45 -21.09 5.74 -17.50
N THR A 46 -20.15 5.85 -18.44
CA THR A 46 -20.29 5.44 -19.83
C THR A 46 -20.23 3.91 -19.94
N ALA A 47 -19.44 3.24 -19.09
CA ALA A 47 -19.46 1.80 -18.93
C ALA A 47 -20.87 1.30 -18.55
N ILE A 48 -21.52 1.92 -17.57
CA ILE A 48 -22.92 1.61 -17.19
C ILE A 48 -23.88 1.81 -18.36
N ILE A 49 -23.71 2.86 -19.19
CA ILE A 49 -24.53 3.05 -20.39
C ILE A 49 -24.32 1.89 -21.39
N CYS A 50 -23.09 1.43 -21.57
CA CYS A 50 -22.77 0.30 -22.46
C CYS A 50 -23.38 -1.02 -21.95
N PHE A 51 -23.21 -1.33 -20.67
CA PHE A 51 -23.75 -2.55 -20.07
C PHE A 51 -25.29 -2.57 -20.06
N ASN A 52 -25.95 -1.44 -19.77
CA ASN A 52 -27.41 -1.34 -19.86
C ASN A 52 -27.93 -1.55 -21.29
N LYS A 53 -27.24 -1.02 -22.31
CA LYS A 53 -27.59 -1.30 -23.71
C LYS A 53 -27.46 -2.79 -24.02
N GLY A 54 -26.38 -3.44 -23.58
CA GLY A 54 -26.19 -4.88 -23.72
C GLY A 54 -27.31 -5.69 -23.08
N LEU A 55 -27.63 -5.41 -21.80
CA LEU A 55 -28.71 -6.08 -21.07
C LEU A 55 -30.09 -5.87 -21.71
N ASN A 56 -30.35 -4.73 -22.35
CA ASN A 56 -31.62 -4.46 -23.04
C ASN A 56 -31.78 -5.20 -24.37
N ILE A 57 -30.71 -5.75 -24.95
CA ILE A 57 -30.74 -6.59 -26.15
C ILE A 57 -31.08 -8.05 -25.80
N LEU A 58 -30.65 -8.50 -24.62
CA LEU A 58 -30.85 -9.87 -24.16
C LEU A 58 -32.30 -10.19 -23.78
N THR A 59 -32.77 -11.38 -24.12
CA THR A 59 -33.99 -11.97 -23.58
C THR A 59 -33.84 -12.30 -22.09
N GLU A 60 -34.97 -12.48 -21.38
CA GLU A 60 -34.97 -12.87 -19.96
C GLU A 60 -34.27 -14.22 -19.67
N THR A 61 -34.15 -15.10 -20.67
CA THR A 61 -33.38 -16.34 -20.57
C THR A 61 -31.89 -16.07 -20.69
N GLU A 62 -31.47 -15.25 -21.66
CA GLU A 62 -30.06 -14.91 -21.89
C GLU A 62 -29.48 -14.03 -20.77
N LYS A 63 -30.28 -13.15 -20.17
CA LYS A 63 -29.92 -12.38 -18.96
C LYS A 63 -29.49 -13.26 -17.79
N LYS A 64 -29.99 -14.51 -17.73
CA LYS A 64 -29.63 -15.50 -16.70
C LYS A 64 -28.45 -16.39 -17.10
N GLY A 65 -28.08 -16.38 -18.39
CA GLY A 65 -26.90 -17.06 -18.91
C GLY A 65 -25.60 -16.28 -18.64
N HIS A 66 -24.49 -16.85 -19.09
CA HIS A 66 -23.13 -16.34 -18.87
C HIS A 66 -22.99 -14.83 -19.14
N LEU A 67 -23.31 -14.39 -20.36
CA LEU A 67 -23.14 -13.00 -20.78
C LEU A 67 -24.02 -12.01 -20.03
N GLY A 68 -25.24 -12.42 -19.64
CA GLY A 68 -26.11 -11.61 -18.78
C GLY A 68 -25.56 -11.44 -17.37
N ARG A 69 -24.96 -12.50 -16.82
CA ARG A 69 -24.26 -12.48 -15.52
C ARG A 69 -23.01 -11.59 -15.58
N GLU A 70 -22.19 -11.70 -16.61
CA GLU A 70 -21.00 -10.84 -16.82
C GLU A 70 -21.39 -9.37 -16.95
N LEU A 71 -22.37 -9.04 -17.79
CA LEU A 71 -22.89 -7.68 -17.93
C LEU A 71 -23.41 -7.10 -16.60
N GLY A 72 -24.12 -7.91 -15.81
CA GLY A 72 -24.58 -7.53 -14.48
C GLY A 72 -23.42 -7.30 -13.51
N LEU A 73 -22.46 -8.22 -13.43
CA LEU A 73 -21.28 -8.15 -12.58
C LEU A 73 -20.45 -6.89 -12.90
N SER A 74 -20.14 -6.66 -14.18
CA SER A 74 -19.40 -5.47 -14.63
C SER A 74 -20.16 -4.16 -14.39
N MET A 75 -21.49 -4.17 -14.52
CA MET A 75 -22.32 -3.01 -14.16
C MET A 75 -22.31 -2.75 -12.65
N GLY A 76 -22.30 -3.79 -11.81
CA GLY A 76 -22.08 -3.67 -10.37
C GLY A 76 -20.73 -3.02 -10.07
N LYS A 77 -19.64 -3.52 -10.67
CA LYS A 77 -18.27 -2.99 -10.48
C LYS A 77 -18.17 -1.52 -10.91
N ALA A 78 -18.81 -1.14 -12.01
CA ALA A 78 -18.93 0.26 -12.42
C ALA A 78 -19.74 1.15 -11.45
N TYR A 79 -20.75 0.60 -10.75
CA TYR A 79 -21.42 1.34 -9.66
C TYR A 79 -20.56 1.45 -8.39
N GLN A 80 -19.63 0.52 -8.14
CA GLN A 80 -18.66 0.67 -7.06
C GLN A 80 -17.74 1.86 -7.33
N VAL A 81 -17.06 1.89 -8.48
CA VAL A 81 -16.16 2.99 -8.91
C VAL A 81 -16.85 4.36 -8.83
N LEU A 82 -18.14 4.46 -9.18
CA LEU A 82 -18.93 5.68 -9.05
C LEU A 82 -19.41 6.01 -7.61
N LEU A 83 -18.79 5.44 -6.58
CA LEU A 83 -19.12 5.60 -5.16
C LEU A 83 -20.61 5.33 -4.84
N LYS A 84 -21.22 4.34 -5.51
CA LYS A 84 -22.64 3.96 -5.35
C LYS A 84 -22.80 2.50 -4.88
N PRO A 85 -22.18 2.08 -3.75
CA PRO A 85 -22.15 0.68 -3.31
C PRO A 85 -23.54 0.07 -3.10
N LEU A 86 -24.53 0.82 -2.61
CA LEU A 86 -25.90 0.32 -2.44
C LEU A 86 -26.58 -0.09 -3.76
N LYS A 87 -26.21 0.55 -4.88
CA LYS A 87 -26.69 0.15 -6.23
C LYS A 87 -25.98 -1.12 -6.70
N ALA A 88 -24.68 -1.23 -6.46
CA ALA A 88 -23.90 -2.43 -6.76
C ALA A 88 -24.45 -3.66 -5.99
N ILE A 89 -24.67 -3.53 -4.67
CA ILE A 89 -25.32 -4.57 -3.83
C ILE A 89 -26.64 -5.02 -4.44
N THR A 90 -27.52 -4.09 -4.83
CA THR A 90 -28.83 -4.42 -5.42
C THR A 90 -28.70 -5.26 -6.70
N ILE A 91 -27.65 -5.04 -7.49
CA ILE A 91 -27.35 -5.80 -8.71
C ILE A 91 -26.80 -7.19 -8.33
N TYR A 92 -25.85 -7.27 -7.40
CA TYR A 92 -25.27 -8.55 -6.97
C TYR A 92 -26.28 -9.46 -6.26
N GLU A 93 -27.15 -8.92 -5.41
CA GLU A 93 -28.25 -9.67 -4.79
C GLU A 93 -29.21 -10.22 -5.85
N ASN A 94 -29.50 -9.48 -6.93
CA ASN A 94 -30.33 -9.96 -8.03
C ASN A 94 -29.66 -11.08 -8.83
N LEU A 95 -28.35 -10.97 -9.10
CA LEU A 95 -27.57 -12.03 -9.75
C LEU A 95 -27.52 -13.29 -8.88
N LEU A 96 -27.33 -13.13 -7.57
CA LEU A 96 -27.29 -14.22 -6.59
C LEU A 96 -28.64 -14.95 -6.50
N ASP A 97 -29.76 -14.22 -6.42
CA ASP A 97 -31.13 -14.77 -6.43
C ASP A 97 -31.47 -15.55 -7.72
N ASN A 98 -30.72 -15.33 -8.81
CA ASN A 98 -30.87 -16.01 -10.11
C ASN A 98 -29.76 -17.05 -10.40
N THR A 99 -28.86 -17.32 -9.45
CA THR A 99 -27.72 -18.24 -9.59
C THR A 99 -28.00 -19.56 -8.87
N THR A 100 -27.47 -20.68 -9.38
CA THR A 100 -27.72 -22.02 -8.81
C THR A 100 -26.56 -22.46 -7.91
N GLU A 101 -26.80 -23.36 -6.94
CA GLU A 101 -25.73 -23.90 -6.07
C GLU A 101 -24.61 -24.62 -6.84
N GLN A 102 -24.82 -24.98 -8.12
CA GLN A 102 -23.79 -25.56 -8.99
C GLN A 102 -22.76 -24.51 -9.44
N ASP A 103 -23.14 -23.23 -9.50
CA ASP A 103 -22.30 -22.09 -9.91
C ASP A 103 -21.43 -21.56 -8.75
N ARG A 104 -20.90 -22.45 -7.90
CA ARG A 104 -20.36 -22.08 -6.57
C ARG A 104 -19.29 -20.97 -6.58
N LEU A 105 -18.37 -20.97 -7.55
CA LEU A 105 -17.32 -19.94 -7.64
C LEU A 105 -17.91 -18.55 -7.93
N PHE A 106 -18.95 -18.47 -8.75
CA PHE A 106 -19.63 -17.20 -9.05
C PHE A 106 -20.47 -16.71 -7.85
N ILE A 107 -21.04 -17.62 -7.06
CA ILE A 107 -21.64 -17.29 -5.77
C ILE A 107 -20.59 -16.70 -4.82
N GLU A 108 -19.41 -17.33 -4.71
CA GLU A 108 -18.32 -16.86 -3.84
C GLU A 108 -17.76 -15.50 -4.30
N GLU A 109 -17.69 -15.22 -5.62
CA GLU A 109 -17.38 -13.88 -6.15
C GLU A 109 -18.46 -12.85 -5.74
N LEU A 110 -19.74 -13.12 -6.02
CA LEU A 110 -20.84 -12.19 -5.69
C LEU A 110 -20.92 -11.92 -4.17
N GLU A 111 -20.72 -12.94 -3.33
CA GLU A 111 -20.67 -12.78 -1.87
C GLU A 111 -19.50 -11.86 -1.45
N ARG A 112 -18.32 -11.97 -2.07
CA ARG A 112 -17.17 -11.07 -1.84
C ARG A 112 -17.49 -9.64 -2.27
N GLU A 113 -17.98 -9.44 -3.49
CA GLU A 113 -18.32 -8.11 -4.03
C GLU A 113 -19.38 -7.38 -3.17
N ILE A 114 -20.34 -8.11 -2.60
CA ILE A 114 -21.32 -7.57 -1.64
C ILE A 114 -20.65 -7.13 -0.32
N GLN A 115 -19.68 -7.89 0.22
CA GLN A 115 -18.95 -7.49 1.42
C GLN A 115 -18.12 -6.22 1.17
N ILE A 116 -17.41 -6.14 0.04
CA ILE A 116 -16.63 -4.96 -0.36
C ILE A 116 -17.54 -3.73 -0.44
N CYS A 117 -18.71 -3.85 -1.08
CA CYS A 117 -19.69 -2.76 -1.10
C CYS A 117 -20.20 -2.36 0.30
N HIS A 118 -20.31 -3.30 1.25
CA HIS A 118 -20.65 -2.97 2.64
C HIS A 118 -19.53 -2.21 3.35
N HIS A 119 -18.26 -2.56 3.13
CA HIS A 119 -17.11 -1.81 3.63
C HIS A 119 -17.04 -0.40 3.01
N ALA A 120 -17.18 -0.30 1.68
CA ALA A 120 -17.24 0.98 0.98
C ALA A 120 -18.36 1.88 1.51
N ASN A 121 -19.57 1.33 1.68
CA ASN A 121 -20.67 2.07 2.27
C ASN A 121 -20.36 2.50 3.73
N PHE A 122 -19.59 1.74 4.51
CA PHE A 122 -19.15 2.19 5.83
C PHE A 122 -18.19 3.37 5.72
N PHE A 123 -17.07 3.23 5.00
CA PHE A 123 -16.03 4.28 4.94
C PHE A 123 -16.52 5.57 4.28
N ILE A 124 -17.35 5.50 3.23
CA ILE A 124 -17.94 6.68 2.59
C ILE A 124 -18.86 7.46 3.56
N ASN A 125 -19.54 6.78 4.49
CA ASN A 125 -20.39 7.42 5.50
C ASN A 125 -19.61 7.84 6.77
N TYR A 126 -18.38 7.39 6.94
CA TYR A 126 -17.49 7.73 8.06
C TYR A 126 -16.09 8.11 7.53
N PRO A 127 -15.98 9.19 6.72
CA PRO A 127 -14.73 9.60 6.10
C PRO A 127 -13.72 10.09 7.14
N ILE A 128 -12.43 9.90 6.84
CA ILE A 128 -11.34 10.53 7.56
C ILE A 128 -11.18 11.97 7.09
N GLU A 129 -11.05 12.91 8.02
CA GLU A 129 -10.74 14.30 7.69
C GLU A 129 -9.26 14.46 7.29
N LEU A 130 -9.02 14.81 6.03
CA LEU A 130 -7.70 15.08 5.47
C LEU A 130 -7.73 16.26 4.50
N ASN A 131 -6.57 16.87 4.27
CA ASN A 131 -6.37 17.93 3.28
C ASN A 131 -5.47 17.39 2.15
N VAL A 132 -5.94 17.46 0.91
CA VAL A 132 -5.24 16.97 -0.28
C VAL A 132 -4.63 18.15 -1.03
N GLN A 133 -3.36 18.01 -1.42
CA GLN A 133 -2.67 18.95 -2.30
C GLN A 133 -2.06 18.18 -3.48
N ASN A 134 -2.48 18.49 -4.71
CA ASN A 134 -1.79 18.04 -5.92
C ASN A 134 -0.37 18.67 -5.98
N MET A 135 0.64 17.86 -6.31
CA MET A 135 2.04 18.32 -6.36
C MET A 135 2.35 19.26 -7.54
N GLY A 136 1.39 19.41 -8.46
CA GLY A 136 1.39 20.35 -9.57
C GLY A 136 2.32 19.97 -10.73
N SER A 137 2.17 20.66 -11.86
CA SER A 137 2.90 20.45 -13.14
C SER A 137 4.45 20.47 -13.09
N ARG A 138 5.04 20.75 -11.93
CA ARG A 138 6.49 20.59 -11.71
C ARG A 138 6.88 19.16 -11.40
N VAL A 139 6.01 18.46 -10.67
CA VAL A 139 6.09 17.02 -10.39
C VAL A 139 5.28 16.28 -11.45
N ASN A 140 3.98 16.54 -11.52
CA ASN A 140 2.97 15.82 -12.33
C ASN A 140 2.95 16.22 -13.81
N SER A 141 2.25 15.43 -14.63
CA SER A 141 2.20 15.53 -16.09
C SER A 141 0.87 14.99 -16.65
N MET A 142 0.71 14.99 -17.97
CA MET A 142 -0.48 14.45 -18.65
C MET A 142 -0.48 12.91 -18.84
N TYR A 143 0.35 12.20 -18.09
CA TYR A 143 0.59 10.76 -18.15
C TYR A 143 0.45 10.16 -16.73
N ASP A 144 0.65 8.86 -16.54
CA ASP A 144 0.72 8.33 -15.16
C ASP A 144 2.02 8.76 -14.48
N ASP A 145 1.87 9.35 -13.31
CA ASP A 145 2.92 9.69 -12.35
C ASP A 145 2.58 9.00 -11.02
N HIS A 146 3.44 8.09 -10.58
CA HIS A 146 3.16 7.18 -9.46
C HIS A 146 4.42 6.77 -8.67
N SER A 147 4.29 5.89 -7.67
CA SER A 147 5.39 5.42 -6.81
C SER A 147 6.25 6.55 -6.22
N PRO A 148 5.66 7.55 -5.52
CA PRO A 148 6.45 8.60 -4.88
C PRO A 148 7.33 8.01 -3.78
N LEU A 149 8.56 8.50 -3.66
CA LEU A 149 9.49 8.21 -2.58
C LEU A 149 10.15 9.51 -2.12
N ILE A 150 10.16 9.77 -0.82
CA ILE A 150 10.65 11.02 -0.23
C ILE A 150 11.80 10.72 0.73
N ALA A 151 12.88 11.49 0.66
CA ALA A 151 13.94 11.44 1.69
C ALA A 151 13.41 11.99 3.02
N VAL A 152 13.95 11.57 4.17
CA VAL A 152 13.44 12.02 5.49
C VAL A 152 13.42 13.55 5.62
N SER A 153 14.44 14.23 5.10
CA SER A 153 14.55 15.70 5.09
C SER A 153 13.57 16.41 4.16
N GLU A 154 12.76 15.67 3.40
CA GLU A 154 11.84 16.16 2.34
C GLU A 154 12.52 17.02 1.26
N SER A 155 13.85 17.04 1.21
CA SER A 155 14.63 17.86 0.29
C SER A 155 14.66 17.32 -1.14
N GLN A 156 14.20 16.08 -1.36
CA GLN A 156 14.21 15.44 -2.66
C GLN A 156 13.11 14.36 -2.75
N LEU A 157 12.27 14.49 -3.78
CA LEU A 157 11.27 13.53 -4.20
C LEU A 157 11.82 12.69 -5.36
N PHE A 158 11.46 11.42 -5.38
CA PHE A 158 11.64 10.49 -6.49
C PHE A 158 10.27 9.92 -6.84
N PHE A 159 10.03 9.60 -8.11
CA PHE A 159 8.77 9.00 -8.54
C PHE A 159 8.93 8.30 -9.89
N THR A 160 8.01 7.40 -10.20
CA THR A 160 7.89 6.75 -11.51
C THR A 160 6.96 7.54 -12.41
N SER A 161 7.26 7.61 -13.70
CA SER A 161 6.42 8.27 -14.69
C SER A 161 6.39 7.56 -16.03
N ARG A 162 5.19 7.56 -16.65
CA ARG A 162 4.90 7.19 -18.04
C ARG A 162 5.10 8.36 -19.02
N ARG A 163 5.70 9.49 -18.60
CA ARG A 163 5.84 10.67 -19.46
C ARG A 163 6.80 10.47 -20.62
N ASN A 164 6.44 11.07 -21.76
CA ASN A 164 7.24 11.03 -22.98
C ASN A 164 8.63 11.66 -22.79
N TRP A 165 9.68 10.89 -23.07
CA TRP A 165 11.05 11.39 -23.21
C TRP A 165 11.57 11.17 -24.64
N ILE A 166 12.50 12.03 -25.07
CA ILE A 166 13.07 11.99 -26.43
C ILE A 166 13.64 10.59 -26.72
N LYS A 167 13.18 10.00 -27.84
CA LYS A 167 13.49 8.64 -28.37
C LYS A 167 12.64 7.48 -27.82
N MET A 168 11.65 7.70 -26.95
CA MET A 168 10.75 6.62 -26.54
C MET A 168 9.66 6.37 -27.59
N SER A 169 9.22 5.11 -27.69
CA SER A 169 8.04 4.70 -28.47
C SER A 169 6.90 4.33 -27.53
N LEU A 170 5.67 4.36 -28.03
CA LEU A 170 4.55 3.75 -27.31
C LEU A 170 4.72 2.22 -27.28
N LEU A 171 4.42 1.63 -26.13
CA LEU A 171 4.36 0.19 -25.93
C LEU A 171 3.00 -0.36 -26.42
N ALA A 172 2.78 -1.66 -26.20
CA ALA A 172 1.56 -2.37 -26.58
C ALA A 172 0.28 -1.80 -25.94
N ASP A 173 0.41 -1.24 -24.73
CA ASP A 173 -0.63 -0.55 -23.95
C ASP A 173 -0.98 0.85 -24.46
N GLY A 174 -0.25 1.37 -25.46
CA GLY A 174 -0.42 2.74 -25.95
C GLY A 174 0.15 3.81 -25.02
N GLN A 175 0.92 3.42 -24.00
CA GLN A 175 1.64 4.29 -23.07
C GLN A 175 3.14 4.28 -23.38
N TYR A 176 3.94 5.17 -22.78
CA TYR A 176 5.40 5.02 -22.77
C TYR A 176 5.81 4.05 -21.64
N ALA A 177 7.05 3.54 -21.69
CA ALA A 177 7.57 2.72 -20.61
C ALA A 177 7.82 3.54 -19.32
N GLU A 178 7.73 2.91 -18.16
CA GLU A 178 8.02 3.56 -16.86
C GLU A 178 9.47 4.02 -16.77
N LYS A 179 9.65 5.22 -16.21
CA LYS A 179 10.97 5.82 -15.94
C LYS A 179 10.99 6.52 -14.60
N ILE A 180 12.15 6.51 -13.94
CA ILE A 180 12.35 7.15 -12.66
C ILE A 180 12.78 8.61 -12.84
N TYR A 181 12.05 9.51 -12.20
CA TYR A 181 12.32 10.94 -12.15
C TYR A 181 12.64 11.37 -10.71
N THR A 182 13.34 12.51 -10.59
CA THR A 182 13.58 13.16 -9.31
C THR A 182 13.26 14.65 -9.37
N VAL A 183 12.82 15.19 -8.23
CA VAL A 183 12.52 16.61 -8.03
C VAL A 183 13.23 17.05 -6.75
N PRO A 184 14.26 17.90 -6.81
CA PRO A 184 14.80 18.53 -5.61
C PRO A 184 13.89 19.66 -5.12
N LEU A 185 13.87 19.89 -3.82
CA LEU A 185 13.24 21.04 -3.17
C LEU A 185 14.30 22.14 -2.99
N ALA A 186 14.12 23.28 -3.64
CA ALA A 186 15.03 24.42 -3.59
C ALA A 186 14.30 25.68 -3.11
N ALA A 187 14.80 26.33 -2.06
CA ALA A 187 14.19 27.51 -1.44
C ALA A 187 12.67 27.34 -1.18
N ASN A 188 12.31 26.23 -0.54
CA ASN A 188 10.93 25.81 -0.23
C ASN A 188 9.99 25.68 -1.45
N ASN A 189 10.55 25.50 -2.65
CA ASN A 189 9.80 25.27 -3.88
C ASN A 189 10.34 24.02 -4.58
N TRP A 190 9.45 23.15 -5.05
CA TRP A 190 9.85 22.03 -5.90
C TRP A 190 10.41 22.58 -7.21
N GLU A 191 11.57 22.07 -7.65
CA GLU A 191 12.06 22.33 -9.00
C GLU A 191 11.24 21.55 -10.05
N SER A 192 11.62 21.58 -11.33
CA SER A 192 10.99 20.73 -12.34
C SER A 192 11.60 19.33 -12.35
N ALA A 193 10.76 18.29 -12.51
CA ALA A 193 11.19 16.90 -12.54
C ALA A 193 12.27 16.59 -13.60
N ARG A 194 13.23 15.75 -13.21
CA ARG A 194 14.42 15.37 -14.00
C ARG A 194 14.52 13.86 -14.12
N LEU A 195 14.66 13.34 -15.34
CA LEU A 195 14.91 11.92 -15.61
C LEU A 195 16.25 11.48 -15.01
N LEU A 196 16.26 10.38 -14.24
CA LEU A 196 17.48 9.72 -13.78
C LEU A 196 18.07 8.87 -14.91
N LYS A 197 18.82 9.55 -15.80
CA LYS A 197 19.33 8.98 -17.06
C LYS A 197 20.22 7.74 -16.91
N VAL A 198 20.83 7.52 -15.75
CA VAL A 198 21.63 6.32 -15.45
C VAL A 198 20.77 5.06 -15.33
N PHE A 199 19.48 5.19 -15.02
CA PHE A 199 18.59 4.02 -14.93
C PHE A 199 17.91 3.68 -16.27
N PHE A 200 17.86 4.65 -17.19
CA PHE A 200 17.08 4.64 -18.42
C PHE A 200 17.44 3.50 -19.37
N LYS A 201 16.46 2.65 -19.70
CA LYS A 201 16.46 1.85 -20.93
C LYS A 201 15.29 2.22 -21.83
N GLN A 202 15.48 2.17 -23.14
CA GLN A 202 14.62 2.91 -24.08
C GLN A 202 13.13 2.50 -24.06
N ASN A 203 12.83 1.19 -23.94
CA ASN A 203 11.47 0.66 -23.97
C ASN A 203 11.21 -0.45 -22.92
N GLU A 204 12.07 -0.58 -21.91
CA GLU A 204 11.84 -1.45 -20.75
C GLU A 204 11.26 -0.62 -19.59
N HIS A 205 10.68 -1.27 -18.58
CA HIS A 205 10.09 -0.59 -17.42
C HIS A 205 11.15 -0.39 -16.33
N GLU A 206 11.31 0.84 -15.84
CA GLU A 206 12.05 1.15 -14.62
C GLU A 206 11.16 1.94 -13.65
N ALA A 207 10.80 1.34 -12.52
CA ALA A 207 9.97 1.97 -11.50
C ALA A 207 10.72 2.12 -10.17
N ALA A 208 10.44 3.20 -9.44
CA ALA A 208 10.99 3.46 -8.12
C ALA A 208 10.29 2.58 -7.08
N VAL A 209 11.05 1.92 -6.20
CA VAL A 209 10.52 0.93 -5.24
C VAL A 209 10.76 1.34 -3.79
N SER A 210 12.01 1.64 -3.41
CA SER A 210 12.36 2.06 -2.05
C SER A 210 13.48 3.07 -2.06
N LEU A 211 13.48 4.01 -1.13
CA LEU A 211 14.53 4.99 -0.92
C LEU A 211 15.01 4.88 0.52
N SER A 212 16.32 4.84 0.75
CA SER A 212 16.86 4.89 2.10
C SER A 212 16.58 6.23 2.77
N PRO A 213 16.53 6.31 4.12
CA PRO A 213 16.15 7.54 4.83
C PRO A 213 17.03 8.75 4.51
N ASP A 214 18.31 8.49 4.25
CA ASP A 214 19.34 9.47 3.88
C ASP A 214 19.33 9.86 2.38
N GLY A 215 18.45 9.25 1.58
CA GLY A 215 18.33 9.52 0.14
C GLY A 215 19.45 8.93 -0.73
N ASN A 216 20.36 8.12 -0.17
CA ASN A 216 21.57 7.66 -0.85
C ASN A 216 21.49 6.26 -1.47
N GLU A 217 20.44 5.48 -1.19
CA GLU A 217 20.21 4.16 -1.78
C GLU A 217 18.81 4.13 -2.37
N LEU A 218 18.69 3.71 -3.63
CA LEU A 218 17.41 3.56 -4.31
C LEU A 218 17.27 2.11 -4.78
N VAL A 219 16.22 1.44 -4.31
CA VAL A 219 15.72 0.21 -4.90
C VAL A 219 14.79 0.56 -6.05
N LEU A 220 14.95 -0.12 -7.17
CA LEU A 220 14.13 0.03 -8.36
C LEU A 220 13.75 -1.33 -8.97
N PHE A 221 12.59 -1.37 -9.59
CA PHE A 221 12.05 -2.51 -10.31
C PHE A 221 12.51 -2.50 -11.77
N ARG A 222 12.78 -3.69 -12.32
CA ARG A 222 12.95 -3.95 -13.75
C ARG A 222 12.27 -5.27 -14.11
N ASN A 223 11.78 -5.37 -15.34
CA ASN A 223 11.45 -6.65 -15.97
C ASN A 223 12.67 -7.07 -16.81
N ASP A 224 13.39 -8.12 -16.39
CA ASP A 224 14.60 -8.63 -17.05
C ASP A 224 14.39 -10.04 -17.63
N GLU A 225 15.46 -10.67 -18.12
CA GLU A 225 15.38 -11.99 -18.79
C GLU A 225 14.94 -13.14 -17.86
N HIS A 226 14.88 -12.89 -16.55
CA HIS A 226 14.41 -13.82 -15.53
C HIS A 226 13.05 -13.42 -14.92
N GLY A 227 12.37 -12.40 -15.45
CA GLY A 227 11.08 -11.91 -14.94
C GLY A 227 11.21 -10.56 -14.21
N LYS A 228 10.20 -10.23 -13.39
CA LYS A 228 10.24 -9.04 -12.52
C LYS A 228 11.29 -9.21 -11.43
N SER A 229 12.13 -8.20 -11.25
CA SER A 229 13.24 -8.24 -10.32
C SER A 229 13.64 -6.88 -9.79
N LEU A 230 14.19 -6.89 -8.58
CA LEU A 230 14.57 -5.71 -7.82
C LEU A 230 16.08 -5.44 -7.95
N TYR A 231 16.42 -4.19 -8.17
CA TYR A 231 17.78 -3.68 -8.37
C TYR A 231 18.06 -2.58 -7.34
N ILE A 232 19.33 -2.35 -6.99
CA ILE A 232 19.76 -1.28 -6.10
C ILE A 232 20.80 -0.39 -6.77
N SER A 233 20.73 0.92 -6.49
CA SER A 233 21.74 1.91 -6.91
C SER A 233 22.12 2.78 -5.71
N HIS A 234 23.36 3.27 -5.71
CA HIS A 234 23.96 4.05 -4.63
C HIS A 234 24.35 5.45 -5.12
N TYR A 235 24.07 6.49 -4.32
CA TYR A 235 24.44 7.88 -4.59
C TYR A 235 25.67 8.29 -3.78
N ASN A 236 26.75 8.62 -4.48
CA ASN A 236 28.04 8.99 -3.88
C ASN A 236 28.18 10.50 -3.57
N GLY A 237 27.05 11.21 -3.39
CA GLY A 237 27.02 12.66 -3.25
C GLY A 237 27.08 13.46 -4.58
N ARG A 238 27.45 12.82 -5.70
CA ARG A 238 27.55 13.46 -7.04
C ARG A 238 26.71 12.77 -8.12
N SER A 239 26.63 11.44 -8.08
CA SER A 239 25.96 10.63 -9.09
C SER A 239 25.48 9.31 -8.50
N TRP A 240 24.36 8.82 -9.01
CA TRP A 240 23.90 7.45 -8.81
C TRP A 240 24.79 6.47 -9.58
N SER A 241 25.05 5.30 -9.00
CA SER A 241 25.70 4.17 -9.67
C SER A 241 24.80 3.54 -10.73
N GLU A 242 25.37 2.76 -11.64
CA GLU A 242 24.59 1.80 -12.42
C GLU A 242 23.82 0.86 -11.46
N PRO A 243 22.55 0.50 -11.72
CA PRO A 243 21.81 -0.38 -10.82
C PRO A 243 22.28 -1.83 -10.90
N GLU A 244 22.58 -2.41 -9.75
CA GLU A 244 22.97 -3.81 -9.57
C GLU A 244 21.74 -4.66 -9.18
N LYS A 245 21.60 -5.87 -9.73
CA LYS A 245 20.48 -6.76 -9.39
C LYS A 245 20.65 -7.23 -7.94
N LEU A 246 19.61 -7.11 -7.11
CA LEU A 246 19.67 -7.64 -5.74
C LEU A 246 19.92 -9.16 -5.79
N PRO A 247 20.82 -9.70 -4.96
CA PRO A 247 21.19 -11.11 -5.05
C PRO A 247 20.10 -12.02 -4.48
N PHE A 248 20.18 -13.30 -4.83
CA PHE A 248 19.54 -14.36 -4.05
C PHE A 248 19.92 -14.22 -2.55
N PRO A 249 18.99 -14.37 -1.60
CA PRO A 249 17.61 -14.87 -1.75
C PRO A 249 16.54 -13.76 -1.88
N ILE A 250 16.89 -12.52 -2.25
CA ILE A 250 15.88 -11.47 -2.50
C ILE A 250 15.21 -11.70 -3.84
N ASN A 251 15.97 -11.64 -4.94
CA ASN A 251 15.45 -12.07 -6.24
C ASN A 251 15.55 -13.59 -6.37
N SER A 252 14.55 -14.22 -6.99
CA SER A 252 14.45 -15.67 -7.08
C SER A 252 14.06 -16.15 -8.50
N HIS A 253 13.26 -17.22 -8.60
CA HIS A 253 12.56 -17.63 -9.82
C HIS A 253 11.10 -17.16 -9.85
N ALA A 254 10.67 -16.50 -8.77
CA ALA A 254 9.39 -15.83 -8.64
C ALA A 254 9.49 -14.40 -9.17
N GLU A 255 8.35 -13.71 -9.23
CA GLU A 255 8.21 -12.34 -9.67
C GLU A 255 8.32 -11.39 -8.47
N GLU A 256 9.43 -10.66 -8.33
CA GLU A 256 9.60 -9.69 -7.23
C GLU A 256 9.27 -8.25 -7.70
N THR A 257 8.18 -7.66 -7.18
CA THR A 257 7.58 -6.42 -7.72
C THR A 257 7.96 -5.15 -6.95
N HIS A 258 7.78 -5.16 -5.63
CA HIS A 258 7.88 -4.00 -4.76
C HIS A 258 8.52 -4.36 -3.42
N GLY A 259 8.95 -3.35 -2.65
CA GLY A 259 9.57 -3.54 -1.35
C GLY A 259 9.99 -2.24 -0.67
N SER A 260 10.31 -2.33 0.61
CA SER A 260 10.85 -1.23 1.42
C SER A 260 11.93 -1.69 2.40
N ILE A 261 13.05 -0.97 2.40
CA ILE A 261 14.19 -1.20 3.30
C ILE A 261 13.93 -0.48 4.63
N SER A 262 14.13 -1.18 5.76
CA SER A 262 14.04 -0.59 7.09
C SER A 262 15.05 0.55 7.30
N ALA A 263 14.74 1.48 8.20
CA ALA A 263 15.55 2.69 8.38
C ALA A 263 17.01 2.44 8.80
N ASP A 264 17.28 1.31 9.46
CA ASP A 264 18.63 0.83 9.82
C ASP A 264 19.35 0.06 8.70
N LYS A 265 18.71 -0.07 7.53
CA LYS A 265 19.15 -0.84 6.36
C LYS A 265 19.39 -2.33 6.65
N SER A 266 18.82 -2.87 7.74
CA SER A 266 19.03 -4.26 8.20
C SER A 266 17.98 -5.25 7.70
N THR A 267 16.78 -4.78 7.35
CA THR A 267 15.63 -5.61 7.00
C THR A 267 15.03 -5.10 5.69
N PHE A 268 14.61 -6.01 4.80
CA PHE A 268 13.90 -5.68 3.57
C PHE A 268 12.57 -6.39 3.56
N PHE A 269 11.49 -5.61 3.47
CA PHE A 269 10.14 -6.10 3.24
C PHE A 269 9.89 -6.05 1.74
N PHE A 270 9.38 -7.11 1.12
CA PHE A 270 9.15 -7.14 -0.33
C PHE A 270 8.03 -8.08 -0.71
N THR A 271 7.43 -7.82 -1.87
CA THR A 271 6.32 -8.57 -2.46
C THR A 271 6.86 -9.58 -3.48
N SER A 272 6.34 -10.81 -3.46
CA SER A 272 6.75 -11.92 -4.34
C SER A 272 5.62 -12.94 -4.50
N ASP A 273 5.53 -13.66 -5.64
CA ASP A 273 4.60 -14.77 -5.87
C ASP A 273 5.22 -16.17 -5.62
N ARG A 274 6.33 -16.20 -4.87
CA ARG A 274 7.09 -17.43 -4.60
C ARG A 274 6.28 -18.51 -3.88
N GLU A 275 6.59 -19.77 -4.22
CA GLU A 275 5.87 -20.96 -3.75
C GLU A 275 5.64 -20.99 -2.22
N ASN A 276 4.47 -21.48 -1.81
CA ASN A 276 4.01 -21.58 -0.43
C ASN A 276 3.67 -20.22 0.23
N GLY A 277 3.33 -19.20 -0.57
CA GLY A 277 2.56 -18.03 -0.13
C GLY A 277 1.10 -18.36 0.24
N TYR A 278 0.34 -17.33 0.62
CA TYR A 278 -1.08 -17.42 0.96
C TYR A 278 -1.99 -17.12 -0.23
N GLY A 279 -1.61 -16.17 -1.07
CA GLY A 279 -2.40 -15.66 -2.20
C GLY A 279 -1.62 -15.67 -3.52
N GLY A 280 -1.73 -14.59 -4.29
CA GLY A 280 -0.93 -14.39 -5.49
C GLY A 280 0.41 -13.77 -5.12
N LEU A 281 0.43 -12.45 -4.97
CA LEU A 281 1.56 -11.69 -4.44
C LEU A 281 1.48 -11.58 -2.91
N ASP A 282 2.48 -12.12 -2.20
CA ASP A 282 2.57 -12.14 -0.74
C ASP A 282 3.67 -11.17 -0.24
N ILE A 283 3.51 -10.58 0.94
CA ILE A 283 4.58 -9.80 1.59
C ILE A 283 5.51 -10.72 2.41
N TYR A 284 6.80 -10.54 2.18
CA TYR A 284 7.90 -11.26 2.78
C TYR A 284 8.91 -10.31 3.44
N MET A 285 9.73 -10.85 4.35
CA MET A 285 10.78 -10.10 5.06
C MET A 285 12.09 -10.88 5.06
N SER A 286 13.16 -10.30 4.53
CA SER A 286 14.54 -10.76 4.71
C SER A 286 15.30 -9.86 5.70
N LYS A 287 16.27 -10.43 6.43
CA LYS A 287 17.20 -9.69 7.30
C LYS A 287 18.63 -9.88 6.82
N LYS A 288 19.44 -8.82 6.84
CA LYS A 288 20.88 -8.90 6.58
C LYS A 288 21.57 -9.70 7.69
N LEU A 289 22.33 -10.69 7.28
CA LEU A 289 23.20 -11.50 8.11
C LEU A 289 24.43 -10.69 8.56
N ALA A 290 25.22 -11.25 9.48
CA ALA A 290 26.42 -10.62 10.01
C ALA A 290 27.47 -10.30 8.92
N ASN A 291 27.50 -11.09 7.83
CA ASN A 291 28.38 -10.91 6.67
C ASN A 291 27.85 -9.89 5.63
N GLY A 292 26.74 -9.21 5.91
CA GLY A 292 26.12 -8.22 5.01
C GLY A 292 25.16 -8.79 3.96
N GLN A 293 25.16 -10.10 3.71
CA GLN A 293 24.25 -10.75 2.76
C GLN A 293 22.82 -10.81 3.31
N TRP A 294 21.82 -10.84 2.43
CA TRP A 294 20.43 -11.10 2.80
C TRP A 294 20.25 -12.57 3.22
N GLY A 295 19.55 -12.80 4.33
CA GLY A 295 19.16 -14.14 4.78
C GLY A 295 17.87 -14.63 4.15
N GLU A 296 17.54 -15.91 4.37
CA GLU A 296 16.31 -16.53 3.86
C GLU A 296 15.06 -15.69 4.22
N PRO A 297 14.28 -15.22 3.22
CA PRO A 297 13.14 -14.36 3.50
C PRO A 297 11.98 -15.18 4.07
N ARG A 298 11.28 -14.62 5.04
CA ARG A 298 10.16 -15.24 5.75
C ARG A 298 8.83 -14.60 5.35
N ASN A 299 7.78 -15.41 5.19
CA ASN A 299 6.40 -14.96 4.99
C ASN A 299 5.87 -14.23 6.24
N LEU A 300 5.21 -13.08 6.07
CA LEU A 300 4.67 -12.33 7.22
C LEU A 300 3.45 -13.00 7.88
N GLY A 301 2.87 -14.01 7.22
CA GLY A 301 1.82 -14.86 7.78
C GLY A 301 0.41 -14.29 7.56
N PRO A 302 -0.63 -15.02 8.02
CA PRO A 302 -2.02 -14.78 7.67
C PRO A 302 -2.64 -13.56 8.37
N ASN A 303 -1.85 -12.83 9.16
CA ASN A 303 -2.24 -11.53 9.71
C ASN A 303 -1.98 -10.39 8.71
N ILE A 304 -1.02 -10.56 7.79
CA ILE A 304 -0.70 -9.57 6.75
C ILE A 304 -1.18 -10.10 5.40
N ASN A 305 -0.75 -11.31 5.03
CA ASN A 305 -1.04 -11.90 3.74
C ASN A 305 -2.38 -12.63 3.75
N THR A 306 -3.08 -12.63 2.62
CA THR A 306 -4.42 -13.18 2.43
C THR A 306 -4.44 -14.11 1.20
N PRO A 307 -5.58 -14.73 0.85
CA PRO A 307 -5.70 -15.48 -0.40
C PRO A 307 -5.72 -14.63 -1.69
N PHE A 308 -5.44 -13.33 -1.59
CA PHE A 308 -5.43 -12.37 -2.70
C PHE A 308 -4.05 -11.68 -2.79
N ASP A 309 -3.93 -10.55 -3.48
CA ASP A 309 -2.66 -9.85 -3.64
C ASP A 309 -2.39 -8.81 -2.50
N GLU A 310 -1.15 -8.81 -2.00
CA GLU A 310 -0.57 -7.83 -1.09
C GLU A 310 0.67 -7.13 -1.68
N GLU A 311 0.55 -5.82 -1.92
CA GLU A 311 1.47 -5.04 -2.75
C GLU A 311 2.01 -3.79 -2.03
N THR A 312 3.11 -3.24 -2.56
CA THR A 312 3.70 -1.95 -2.12
C THR A 312 4.01 -1.82 -0.60
N PRO A 313 4.65 -2.81 0.05
CA PRO A 313 4.97 -2.73 1.47
C PRO A 313 5.95 -1.58 1.77
N MET A 314 5.57 -0.70 2.68
CA MET A 314 6.35 0.45 3.16
C MET A 314 6.51 0.39 4.69
N ILE A 315 7.72 0.04 5.16
CA ILE A 315 8.04 0.05 6.59
C ILE A 315 8.36 1.50 7.02
N HIS A 316 7.67 1.98 8.04
CA HIS A 316 7.89 3.31 8.60
C HIS A 316 9.24 3.40 9.36
N TYR A 317 9.73 4.62 9.55
CA TYR A 317 11.01 4.91 10.21
C TYR A 317 11.07 4.50 11.70
N ASP A 318 9.93 4.17 12.34
CA ASP A 318 9.88 3.53 13.66
C ASP A 318 10.27 2.04 13.64
N GLY A 319 10.43 1.43 12.46
CA GLY A 319 10.75 0.02 12.28
C GLY A 319 9.66 -0.95 12.75
N ARG A 320 8.45 -0.47 13.04
CA ARG A 320 7.33 -1.25 13.61
C ARG A 320 6.00 -1.04 12.92
N THR A 321 5.77 0.05 12.21
CA THR A 321 4.54 0.29 11.44
C THR A 321 4.76 -0.07 9.98
N LEU A 322 4.10 -1.12 9.48
CA LEU A 322 4.11 -1.51 8.07
C LEU A 322 2.83 -1.00 7.42
N TYR A 323 2.98 -0.13 6.41
CA TYR A 323 1.92 0.23 5.47
C TYR A 323 2.02 -0.69 4.27
N PHE A 324 0.90 -1.08 3.66
CA PHE A 324 0.85 -1.94 2.48
C PHE A 324 -0.51 -1.84 1.81
N SER A 325 -0.64 -2.29 0.57
CA SER A 325 -1.92 -2.39 -0.13
C SER A 325 -2.37 -3.85 -0.21
N SER A 326 -3.67 -4.13 -0.15
CA SER A 326 -4.21 -5.49 -0.16
C SER A 326 -5.59 -5.58 -0.82
N GLU A 327 -5.83 -6.64 -1.58
CA GLU A 327 -7.16 -7.03 -2.08
C GLU A 327 -8.00 -7.80 -1.04
N GLY A 328 -7.47 -8.02 0.16
CA GLY A 328 -8.07 -8.81 1.22
C GLY A 328 -8.65 -7.99 2.38
N HIS A 329 -8.54 -8.56 3.59
CA HIS A 329 -8.98 -7.97 4.86
C HIS A 329 -10.42 -7.41 4.79
N ASN A 330 -10.60 -6.12 5.09
CA ASN A 330 -11.85 -5.39 4.93
C ASN A 330 -11.74 -4.29 3.85
N THR A 331 -11.15 -4.64 2.70
CA THR A 331 -11.06 -3.74 1.53
C THR A 331 -12.42 -3.18 1.12
N MET A 332 -12.43 -1.92 0.67
CA MET A 332 -13.57 -1.22 0.10
C MET A 332 -13.53 -1.07 -1.42
N GLY A 333 -12.47 -1.57 -2.06
CA GLY A 333 -12.30 -1.56 -3.50
C GLY A 333 -11.57 -2.79 -3.99
N ARG A 334 -10.58 -2.54 -4.85
CA ARG A 334 -9.68 -3.57 -5.34
C ARG A 334 -8.49 -3.65 -4.40
N LEU A 335 -7.38 -3.00 -4.71
CA LEU A 335 -6.28 -2.75 -3.76
C LEU A 335 -6.60 -1.56 -2.84
N ASP A 336 -6.61 -1.81 -1.52
CA ASP A 336 -6.80 -0.79 -0.48
C ASP A 336 -5.51 -0.62 0.35
N VAL A 337 -5.17 0.59 0.79
CA VAL A 337 -4.08 0.82 1.74
C VAL A 337 -4.48 0.43 3.17
N PHE A 338 -3.65 -0.36 3.82
CA PHE A 338 -3.73 -0.75 5.22
C PHE A 338 -2.45 -0.36 5.97
N TYR A 339 -2.52 -0.34 7.30
CA TYR A 339 -1.34 -0.41 8.16
C TYR A 339 -1.47 -1.49 9.23
N SER A 340 -0.34 -2.07 9.62
CA SER A 340 -0.23 -2.99 10.76
C SER A 340 0.97 -2.61 11.63
N GLN A 341 0.90 -2.92 12.93
CA GLN A 341 1.95 -2.65 13.89
C GLN A 341 2.58 -3.95 14.40
N MET A 342 3.90 -3.98 14.46
CA MET A 342 4.66 -5.08 15.03
C MET A 342 4.63 -5.00 16.57
N ASN A 343 4.05 -6.04 17.17
CA ASN A 343 3.97 -6.24 18.61
C ASN A 343 5.35 -6.56 19.21
N THR A 344 5.44 -6.52 20.55
CA THR A 344 6.69 -6.79 21.29
C THR A 344 7.23 -8.21 21.12
N ASP A 345 6.38 -9.17 20.74
CA ASP A 345 6.72 -10.56 20.42
C ASP A 345 7.10 -10.78 18.94
N SER A 346 7.24 -9.71 18.16
CA SER A 346 7.49 -9.73 16.70
C SER A 346 6.35 -10.33 15.86
N THR A 347 5.13 -10.40 16.38
CA THR A 347 3.92 -10.65 15.57
C THR A 347 3.34 -9.34 15.02
N TRP A 348 2.61 -9.40 13.92
CA TRP A 348 1.87 -8.26 13.37
C TRP A 348 0.47 -8.18 13.93
N SER A 349 -0.02 -6.96 14.21
CA SER A 349 -1.41 -6.70 14.57
C SER A 349 -2.36 -7.03 13.40
N ALA A 350 -3.66 -7.12 13.69
CA ALA A 350 -4.66 -7.05 12.63
C ALA A 350 -4.47 -5.76 11.81
N PRO A 351 -4.53 -5.80 10.47
CA PRO A 351 -4.41 -4.62 9.64
C PRO A 351 -5.59 -3.67 9.85
N VAL A 352 -5.31 -2.38 9.76
CA VAL A 352 -6.29 -1.30 9.85
C VAL A 352 -6.34 -0.61 8.50
N ASN A 353 -7.52 -0.62 7.88
CA ASN A 353 -7.79 0.05 6.61
C ASN A 353 -7.64 1.57 6.79
N MET A 354 -6.94 2.25 5.86
CA MET A 354 -6.71 3.70 5.91
C MET A 354 -7.96 4.53 5.61
N GLY A 355 -9.05 3.91 5.15
CA GLY A 355 -10.37 4.49 5.01
C GLY A 355 -10.50 5.52 3.88
N PHE A 356 -11.74 5.89 3.59
CA PHE A 356 -12.04 6.93 2.60
C PHE A 356 -11.71 8.33 3.16
N PRO A 357 -11.10 9.25 2.39
CA PRO A 357 -10.83 9.17 0.94
C PRO A 357 -9.40 8.72 0.56
N ILE A 358 -8.60 8.14 1.48
CA ILE A 358 -7.31 7.53 1.10
C ILE A 358 -7.55 6.31 0.24
N ASN A 359 -8.45 5.42 0.68
CA ASN A 359 -8.93 4.28 -0.09
C ASN A 359 -10.24 4.62 -0.81
N THR A 360 -10.48 3.92 -1.92
CA THR A 360 -11.64 4.07 -2.81
C THR A 360 -12.10 2.70 -3.32
N PRO A 361 -13.17 2.65 -4.12
CA PRO A 361 -13.57 1.42 -4.79
C PRO A 361 -12.70 1.00 -5.99
N ASP A 362 -11.59 1.69 -6.26
CA ASP A 362 -10.61 1.36 -7.30
C ASP A 362 -9.30 0.84 -6.66
N ASP A 363 -8.16 0.89 -7.35
CA ASP A 363 -6.84 0.57 -6.80
C ASP A 363 -6.15 1.80 -6.13
N ASP A 364 -5.89 1.75 -4.82
CA ASP A 364 -5.13 2.75 -4.05
C ASP A 364 -3.85 2.15 -3.44
N PHE A 365 -2.69 2.67 -3.87
CA PHE A 365 -1.37 2.09 -3.56
C PHE A 365 -0.24 3.15 -3.58
N PHE A 366 0.98 2.73 -3.25
CA PHE A 366 2.15 3.63 -3.08
C PHE A 366 2.00 4.71 -1.99
N PHE A 367 1.49 4.35 -0.83
CA PHE A 367 1.35 5.27 0.31
C PHE A 367 2.68 5.41 1.08
N VAL A 368 3.29 6.61 1.04
CA VAL A 368 4.57 6.93 1.70
C VAL A 368 4.37 8.00 2.78
N PRO A 369 4.19 7.63 4.05
CA PRO A 369 4.09 8.58 5.16
C PRO A 369 5.45 9.20 5.48
N THR A 370 5.45 10.46 5.88
CA THR A 370 6.63 11.08 6.46
C THR A 370 6.89 10.58 7.88
N ILE A 371 8.10 10.80 8.40
CA ILE A 371 8.52 10.41 9.76
C ILE A 371 7.61 10.95 10.88
N SER A 372 6.98 12.11 10.65
CA SER A 372 5.99 12.68 11.57
C SER A 372 4.66 11.94 11.54
N LYS A 373 4.32 11.27 10.42
CA LYS A 373 2.98 10.82 10.06
C LYS A 373 1.95 11.98 10.00
N SER A 374 2.39 13.24 10.01
CA SER A 374 1.50 14.41 9.83
C SER A 374 0.95 14.49 8.41
N HIS A 375 1.69 13.94 7.45
CA HIS A 375 1.27 13.85 6.06
C HIS A 375 1.94 12.66 5.36
N ALA A 376 1.48 12.36 4.15
CA ALA A 376 2.02 11.34 3.27
C ALA A 376 2.06 11.81 1.83
N TYR A 377 2.91 11.19 1.01
CA TYR A 377 2.88 11.27 -0.43
C TYR A 377 2.25 10.00 -1.00
N TYR A 378 1.38 10.12 -1.99
CA TYR A 378 0.79 8.96 -2.67
C TYR A 378 0.37 9.28 -4.10
N ALA A 379 0.08 8.25 -4.88
CA ALA A 379 -0.36 8.36 -6.26
C ALA A 379 -1.89 8.14 -6.35
N SER A 380 -2.59 8.92 -7.17
CA SER A 380 -4.02 8.67 -7.43
C SER A 380 -4.53 9.32 -8.72
N SER A 381 -5.60 8.76 -9.28
CA SER A 381 -6.29 9.27 -10.47
C SER A 381 -7.58 10.04 -10.16
N LYS A 382 -8.01 10.05 -8.88
CA LYS A 382 -9.40 10.29 -8.45
C LYS A 382 -9.82 11.74 -8.18
N PHE A 383 -8.90 12.71 -8.20
CA PHE A 383 -9.20 14.10 -7.84
C PHE A 383 -9.48 14.99 -9.06
N ASP A 384 -10.33 16.00 -8.88
CA ASP A 384 -10.77 16.91 -9.93
C ASP A 384 -9.64 17.78 -10.52
N ASP A 385 -8.52 17.93 -9.81
CA ASP A 385 -7.33 18.70 -10.24
C ASP A 385 -6.19 17.84 -10.81
N ASN A 386 -6.47 16.56 -11.10
CA ASN A 386 -5.56 15.63 -11.78
C ASN A 386 -5.15 16.13 -13.18
N TYR A 387 -3.84 16.11 -13.47
CA TYR A 387 -3.28 16.49 -14.77
C TYR A 387 -3.31 15.36 -15.79
N GLY A 388 -3.22 14.10 -15.35
CA GLY A 388 -2.83 12.96 -16.16
C GLY A 388 -3.74 11.74 -16.00
N GLY A 389 -3.12 10.56 -15.97
CA GLY A 389 -3.82 9.32 -15.65
C GLY A 389 -3.91 9.17 -14.13
N SER A 390 -2.76 8.84 -13.51
CA SER A 390 -2.49 9.07 -12.09
C SER A 390 -1.53 10.24 -11.86
N ASP A 391 -1.70 10.94 -10.75
CA ASP A 391 -0.89 12.09 -10.30
C ASP A 391 -0.32 11.84 -8.89
N ILE A 392 0.77 12.52 -8.53
CA ILE A 392 1.29 12.54 -7.15
C ILE A 392 0.58 13.62 -6.33
N TYR A 393 0.14 13.25 -5.12
CA TYR A 393 -0.48 14.13 -4.13
C TYR A 393 0.23 14.06 -2.79
N GLN A 394 0.17 15.16 -2.04
CA GLN A 394 0.48 15.22 -0.61
C GLN A 394 -0.85 15.22 0.16
N VAL A 395 -1.00 14.34 1.15
CA VAL A 395 -2.18 14.27 2.02
C VAL A 395 -1.81 14.59 3.46
N HIS A 396 -2.42 15.62 4.03
CA HIS A 396 -2.19 16.07 5.40
C HIS A 396 -3.32 15.57 6.31
N PHE A 397 -2.95 14.98 7.44
CA PHE A 397 -3.87 14.47 8.45
C PHE A 397 -4.23 15.57 9.44
N LYS A 398 -5.51 15.64 9.86
CA LYS A 398 -5.98 16.65 10.82
C LYS A 398 -5.53 16.37 12.28
N ALA A 399 -5.00 15.19 12.56
CA ALA A 399 -4.47 14.86 13.88
C ALA A 399 -3.15 15.60 14.13
N ASP A 400 -2.98 16.15 15.33
CA ASP A 400 -1.66 16.55 15.81
C ASP A 400 -0.75 15.32 15.79
N SER A 401 0.34 15.39 15.02
CA SER A 401 1.18 14.23 14.80
C SER A 401 2.18 14.06 15.95
N ASP A 402 1.80 13.25 16.94
CA ASP A 402 2.65 12.88 18.07
C ASP A 402 3.73 11.86 17.64
N THR A 403 4.62 12.22 16.70
CA THR A 403 5.85 11.44 16.49
C THR A 403 6.81 11.72 17.64
N GLU A 404 7.05 10.68 18.43
CA GLU A 404 8.05 10.63 19.48
C GLU A 404 9.43 10.18 18.93
N LEU A 405 9.69 10.34 17.62
CA LEU A 405 10.97 10.00 17.03
C LEU A 405 11.92 11.19 16.97
N ALA A 406 13.14 11.03 17.48
CA ALA A 406 14.29 11.90 17.24
C ALA A 406 15.12 11.37 16.06
N VAL A 407 15.65 12.29 15.23
CA VAL A 407 16.60 11.96 14.15
C VAL A 407 17.99 12.43 14.56
N ILE A 408 18.89 11.46 14.70
CA ILE A 408 20.28 11.69 15.10
C ILE A 408 21.20 11.26 13.96
N GLU A 409 22.09 12.16 13.58
CA GLU A 409 23.14 11.92 12.59
C GLU A 409 24.48 11.75 13.29
N GLY A 410 25.35 10.93 12.72
CA GLY A 410 26.71 10.77 13.19
C GLY A 410 27.66 10.42 12.07
N VAL A 411 28.95 10.40 12.39
CA VAL A 411 30.01 9.87 11.54
C VAL A 411 30.80 8.87 12.38
N ILE A 412 31.29 7.78 11.76
CA ILE A 412 32.18 6.83 12.42
C ILE A 412 33.42 7.56 12.96
N ASP A 413 33.76 7.29 14.21
CA ASP A 413 34.96 7.77 14.87
C ASP A 413 36.20 7.30 14.09
N SER A 414 37.02 8.25 13.64
CA SER A 414 38.17 7.98 12.77
C SER A 414 39.20 7.04 13.38
N SER A 415 39.22 6.88 14.71
CA SER A 415 40.10 5.92 15.41
C SER A 415 39.71 4.45 15.18
N LEU A 416 38.48 4.15 14.72
CA LEU A 416 38.06 2.80 14.33
C LEU A 416 38.56 2.39 12.94
N GLY A 417 39.05 3.34 12.14
CA GLY A 417 39.52 3.15 10.77
C GLY A 417 38.54 3.67 9.70
N SER A 418 38.92 3.53 8.43
CA SER A 418 38.18 4.08 7.27
C SER A 418 37.48 3.03 6.40
N ASP A 419 37.41 1.79 6.86
CA ASP A 419 36.75 0.66 6.15
C ASP A 419 35.28 0.58 6.58
N PHE A 420 34.49 1.55 6.13
CA PHE A 420 33.15 1.81 6.67
C PHE A 420 32.12 0.70 6.36
N GLU A 421 32.31 -0.06 5.27
CA GLU A 421 31.51 -1.26 4.95
C GLU A 421 31.53 -2.31 6.07
N LYS A 422 32.60 -2.32 6.87
CA LYS A 422 32.85 -3.28 7.96
C LYS A 422 32.52 -2.71 9.34
N MET A 423 31.86 -1.56 9.39
CA MET A 423 31.43 -0.87 10.60
C MET A 423 29.96 -1.11 10.89
N ARG A 424 29.61 -1.07 12.18
CA ARG A 424 28.22 -1.13 12.67
C ARG A 424 28.02 -0.12 13.78
N VAL A 425 26.82 0.45 13.85
CA VAL A 425 26.37 1.30 14.95
C VAL A 425 25.20 0.60 15.63
N LEU A 426 25.50 -0.02 16.77
CA LEU A 426 24.54 -0.75 17.58
C LEU A 426 23.93 0.20 18.61
N VAL A 427 22.60 0.27 18.67
CA VAL A 427 21.90 1.14 19.61
C VAL A 427 21.08 0.32 20.59
N THR A 428 21.41 0.42 21.88
CA THR A 428 20.78 -0.33 22.96
C THR A 428 20.08 0.63 23.91
N ARG A 429 18.80 0.42 24.18
CA ARG A 429 18.05 1.21 25.16
C ARG A 429 18.46 0.78 26.57
N THR A 430 18.84 1.73 27.44
CA THR A 430 19.50 1.41 28.71
C THR A 430 18.56 0.88 29.79
N ASN A 431 17.26 1.22 29.73
CA ASN A 431 16.28 0.83 30.77
C ASN A 431 15.86 -0.65 30.72
N ASP A 432 15.87 -1.28 29.54
CA ASP A 432 15.51 -2.68 29.32
C ASP A 432 16.62 -3.52 28.66
N ASN A 433 17.79 -2.90 28.42
CA ASN A 433 18.94 -3.47 27.69
C ASN A 433 18.56 -4.05 26.30
N LYS A 434 17.51 -3.51 25.67
CA LYS A 434 17.05 -3.98 24.36
C LYS A 434 17.88 -3.33 23.25
N LEU A 435 18.48 -4.15 22.39
CA LEU A 435 19.01 -3.69 21.10
C LEU A 435 17.83 -3.21 20.25
N VAL A 436 17.77 -1.91 19.95
CA VAL A 436 16.69 -1.26 19.19
C VAL A 436 17.07 -0.93 17.75
N GLY A 437 18.36 -0.90 17.41
CA GLY A 437 18.82 -0.63 16.05
C GLY A 437 20.23 -1.14 15.77
N ASP A 438 20.48 -1.51 14.51
CA ASP A 438 21.73 -2.10 14.01
C ASP A 438 22.07 -1.45 12.66
N TYR A 439 22.52 -0.19 12.77
CA TYR A 439 22.71 0.72 11.64
C TYR A 439 24.04 0.47 10.93
N ARG A 440 24.05 0.65 9.62
CA ARG A 440 25.25 0.64 8.78
C ARG A 440 25.54 2.05 8.28
N PRO A 441 26.77 2.57 8.43
CA PRO A 441 27.14 3.85 7.86
C PRO A 441 27.24 3.77 6.34
N ASN A 442 27.19 4.95 5.70
CA ASN A 442 27.53 5.13 4.30
C ASN A 442 28.99 4.67 4.06
N PRO A 443 29.24 3.84 3.04
CA PRO A 443 30.56 3.23 2.81
C PRO A 443 31.62 4.22 2.33
N ASP A 444 31.23 5.33 1.70
CA ASP A 444 32.16 6.33 1.15
C ASP A 444 32.67 7.31 2.22
N ASN A 445 31.84 7.65 3.21
CA ASN A 445 32.10 8.77 4.14
C ASN A 445 31.87 8.48 5.63
N GLY A 446 31.39 7.29 5.99
CA GLY A 446 31.20 6.89 7.38
C GLY A 446 30.01 7.56 8.08
N ALA A 447 29.20 8.38 7.39
CA ALA A 447 28.03 9.02 7.96
C ALA A 447 26.89 8.01 8.18
N TYR A 448 26.11 8.18 9.24
CA TYR A 448 24.93 7.36 9.53
C TYR A 448 23.81 8.20 10.14
N MET A 449 22.59 7.67 10.07
CA MET A 449 21.38 8.26 10.63
C MET A 449 20.64 7.21 11.44
N MET A 450 20.10 7.60 12.59
CA MET A 450 19.32 6.73 13.47
C MET A 450 18.07 7.41 14.02
N PHE A 451 17.05 6.59 14.31
CA PHE A 451 15.69 6.99 14.64
C PHE A 451 15.34 6.42 16.01
N LEU A 452 15.24 7.26 17.03
CA LEU A 452 15.11 6.83 18.42
C LEU A 452 13.80 7.33 19.04
N GLU A 453 13.17 6.49 19.87
CA GLU A 453 11.97 6.84 20.63
C GLU A 453 12.32 7.84 21.77
N ASN A 454 11.44 8.81 21.99
CA ASN A 454 11.53 9.81 23.06
C ASN A 454 11.36 9.18 24.46
N GLY A 455 11.83 9.89 25.48
CA GLY A 455 11.69 9.50 26.89
C GLY A 455 12.65 8.39 27.32
N TYR A 456 13.70 8.12 26.54
CA TYR A 456 14.64 7.02 26.76
C TYR A 456 16.10 7.44 26.62
N GLU A 457 16.95 6.76 27.38
CA GLU A 457 18.40 6.81 27.23
C GLU A 457 18.90 5.61 26.43
N TYR A 458 19.91 5.84 25.60
CA TYR A 458 20.48 4.88 24.66
C TYR A 458 22.00 4.85 24.76
N GLU A 459 22.56 3.64 24.83
CA GLU A 459 23.96 3.36 24.50
C GLU A 459 24.11 3.26 22.99
N VAL A 460 24.99 4.07 22.41
CA VAL A 460 25.36 4.07 20.99
C VAL A 460 26.78 3.54 20.87
N ARG A 461 26.91 2.32 20.32
CA ARG A 461 28.17 1.61 20.19
C ARG A 461 28.56 1.48 18.72
N GLN A 462 29.60 2.22 18.32
CA GLN A 462 30.28 1.99 17.06
C GLN A 462 31.26 0.83 17.22
N THR A 463 31.28 -0.13 16.30
CA THR A 463 32.13 -1.32 16.36
C THR A 463 32.63 -1.73 14.97
N ASN A 464 33.85 -2.27 14.91
CA ASN A 464 34.48 -2.78 13.68
C ASN A 464 34.69 -4.31 13.72
N ILE A 465 35.06 -4.91 12.59
CA ILE A 465 35.33 -6.37 12.50
C ILE A 465 36.40 -6.88 13.47
N ASN A 466 37.29 -6.01 13.95
CA ASN A 466 38.34 -6.35 14.92
C ASN A 466 37.87 -6.24 16.38
N LYS A 467 36.58 -5.93 16.60
CA LYS A 467 35.96 -5.66 17.92
C LYS A 467 36.59 -4.48 18.67
N GLN A 468 37.11 -3.49 17.92
CA GLN A 468 37.41 -2.18 18.50
C GLN A 468 36.09 -1.41 18.57
N GLU A 469 35.84 -0.75 19.70
CA GLU A 469 34.55 -0.12 19.99
C GLU A 469 34.71 1.30 20.52
N LYS A 470 33.78 2.17 20.13
CA LYS A 470 33.57 3.50 20.71
C LYS A 470 32.12 3.60 21.18
N VAL A 471 31.92 4.11 22.38
CA VAL A 471 30.60 4.17 23.03
C VAL A 471 30.28 5.60 23.42
N ALA A 472 29.05 6.02 23.13
CA ALA A 472 28.46 7.25 23.61
C ALA A 472 27.08 6.97 24.22
N TYR A 473 26.59 7.85 25.08
CA TYR A 473 25.25 7.78 25.65
C TYR A 473 24.43 9.00 25.20
N ILE A 474 23.18 8.78 24.82
CA ILE A 474 22.23 9.83 24.44
C ILE A 474 20.97 9.68 25.28
N ASN A 475 20.52 10.76 25.90
CA ASN A 475 19.19 10.86 26.47
C ASN A 475 18.29 11.60 25.47
N VAL A 476 17.24 10.96 24.97
CA VAL A 476 16.30 11.53 24.00
C VAL A 476 15.10 12.06 24.76
N ASP A 477 14.93 13.39 24.73
CA ASP A 477 13.84 14.09 25.39
C ASP A 477 12.94 14.86 24.39
N ASP A 478 11.88 15.50 24.89
CA ASP A 478 10.91 16.26 24.10
C ASP A 478 11.55 17.37 23.25
N GLN A 479 12.77 17.81 23.56
CA GLN A 479 13.54 18.81 22.80
C GLN A 479 14.36 18.16 21.66
N MET A 480 14.32 16.85 21.49
CA MET A 480 15.05 16.13 20.44
C MET A 480 14.15 15.55 19.32
N ASN A 481 12.83 15.58 19.49
CA ASN A 481 11.87 15.07 18.50
C ASN A 481 12.05 15.76 17.13
N TYR A 482 11.88 15.00 16.04
CA TYR A 482 12.15 15.43 14.66
C TYR A 482 11.42 16.73 14.25
N ILE A 483 10.19 16.91 14.74
CA ILE A 483 9.38 18.13 14.53
C ILE A 483 10.14 19.41 14.95
N LYS A 484 11.08 19.27 15.89
CA LYS A 484 11.82 20.38 16.49
C LYS A 484 13.30 20.40 16.08
N HIS A 485 13.99 19.24 16.04
CA HIS A 485 15.45 19.20 15.87
C HIS A 485 15.99 17.98 15.08
N LYS A 486 17.18 18.18 14.51
CA LYS A 486 18.06 17.17 13.89
C LYS A 486 19.43 17.29 14.57
N ILE A 487 19.96 16.22 15.16
CA ILE A 487 21.06 16.34 16.13
C ILE A 487 22.32 15.58 15.66
N PRO A 488 23.50 16.23 15.55
CA PRO A 488 24.76 15.53 15.34
C PRO A 488 25.29 14.94 16.66
N ILE A 489 25.68 13.67 16.66
CA ILE A 489 26.41 13.05 17.78
C ILE A 489 27.92 13.24 17.62
N ALA A 490 28.61 13.60 18.69
CA ALA A 490 30.08 13.67 18.76
C ALA A 490 30.61 12.61 19.73
N PHE A 491 31.57 11.81 19.28
CA PHE A 491 32.33 10.90 20.14
C PHE A 491 33.55 11.66 20.67
N ASN A 492 33.43 12.20 21.89
CA ASN A 492 34.59 12.74 22.58
C ASN A 492 35.50 11.58 23.00
N ASP A 493 36.81 11.73 22.81
CA ASP A 493 37.79 10.81 23.40
C ASP A 493 37.66 10.85 24.93
N VAL A 494 37.15 9.76 25.50
CA VAL A 494 37.19 9.53 26.95
C VAL A 494 38.62 9.15 27.32
N ALA A 495 39.49 10.15 27.36
CA ALA A 495 40.75 10.09 28.08
C ALA A 495 40.40 9.91 29.58
N MET A 496 40.46 8.67 30.07
CA MET A 496 40.35 8.40 31.51
C MET A 496 41.62 8.87 32.23
N ASP A 497 41.67 10.15 32.56
CA ASP A 497 42.56 10.64 33.61
C ASP A 497 42.00 10.26 34.98
N ALA A 498 42.56 9.20 35.55
CA ALA A 498 42.51 8.86 36.97
C ALA A 498 43.97 8.71 37.44
N PRO A 499 44.34 9.25 38.61
CA PRO A 499 43.76 8.75 39.85
C PRO A 499 43.47 9.77 40.97
N LEU A 500 42.40 9.46 41.72
CA LEU A 500 42.26 9.58 43.18
C LEU A 500 42.88 10.78 43.92
N ILE A 501 42.01 11.67 44.42
CA ILE A 501 42.13 12.20 45.79
C ILE A 501 40.75 12.11 46.48
N LYS A 502 40.71 11.51 47.68
CA LYS A 502 39.60 11.65 48.64
C LYS A 502 39.94 12.73 49.65
N THR A 503 39.01 13.63 49.93
CA THR A 503 38.88 14.28 51.25
C THR A 503 37.45 14.76 51.50
N GLU A 504 37.13 15.07 52.75
CA GLU A 504 35.79 14.93 53.32
C GLU A 504 34.93 16.20 53.34
N GLN A 505 33.73 16.03 53.89
CA GLN A 505 32.65 16.99 54.09
C GLN A 505 33.09 18.31 54.77
N HIS A 506 32.36 19.40 54.46
CA HIS A 506 31.74 20.21 55.52
C HIS A 506 30.50 20.94 55.00
N ALA A 507 29.45 21.00 55.83
CA ALA A 507 28.24 21.76 55.56
C ALA A 507 28.25 23.11 56.30
N THR A 508 27.65 24.14 55.72
CA THR A 508 27.18 25.32 56.46
C THR A 508 25.96 25.97 55.79
N LYS A 509 25.05 26.49 56.62
CA LYS A 509 23.83 27.21 56.22
C LYS A 509 24.13 28.70 55.94
N ALA A 510 23.24 29.37 55.19
CA ALA A 510 22.39 30.47 55.69
C ALA A 510 22.21 31.75 54.80
N ILE A 511 20.95 31.99 54.40
CA ILE A 511 20.16 33.23 54.66
C ILE A 511 20.33 34.52 53.80
N SER A 512 19.19 34.94 53.20
CA SER A 512 18.73 36.34 52.92
C SER A 512 19.39 37.14 51.77
N THR A 513 18.79 38.18 51.14
CA THR A 513 17.41 38.76 51.19
C THR A 513 17.13 39.68 49.98
N ASN A 514 15.85 40.09 49.84
CA ASN A 514 15.32 41.27 49.11
C ASN A 514 15.25 41.18 47.57
N LYS A 515 14.11 41.45 46.90
CA LYS A 515 12.99 42.44 47.00
C LYS A 515 13.22 43.71 46.17
N ASN A 516 12.14 44.03 45.43
CA ASN A 516 11.79 45.24 44.67
C ASN A 516 11.92 45.05 43.14
N SER A 517 11.04 45.60 42.29
CA SER A 517 9.65 46.09 42.46
C SER A 517 9.07 46.42 41.07
N VAL A 518 7.83 46.02 40.82
CA VAL A 518 6.73 46.81 40.21
C VAL A 518 7.13 48.08 39.42
N ASP A 519 6.81 48.17 38.13
CA ASP A 519 5.58 48.86 37.69
C ASP A 519 5.11 48.53 36.26
N LYS A 520 3.93 49.03 35.90
CA LYS A 520 3.11 48.75 34.71
C LYS A 520 3.41 49.67 33.53
N THR A 521 3.09 49.24 32.31
CA THR A 521 2.08 49.91 31.43
C THR A 521 1.89 49.18 30.09
N ASN A 522 0.63 49.17 29.62
CA ASN A 522 0.17 48.87 28.25
C ASN A 522 -0.17 50.23 27.57
N PRO A 523 -0.28 50.39 26.22
CA PRO A 523 -1.23 49.60 25.42
C PRO A 523 -0.93 49.36 23.91
N VAL A 524 -1.91 48.68 23.31
CA VAL A 524 -2.13 48.21 21.92
C VAL A 524 -2.19 49.30 20.84
N THR A 525 -1.65 48.99 19.64
CA THR A 525 -2.03 49.50 18.30
C THR A 525 -1.67 48.41 17.26
N SER A 526 -2.59 47.70 16.60
CA SER A 526 -3.49 48.07 15.47
C SER A 526 -2.93 47.70 14.07
N LEU A 527 -3.70 46.88 13.33
CA LEU A 527 -3.46 46.39 11.96
C LEU A 527 -3.47 47.51 10.89
N PRO A 528 -2.87 47.29 9.71
CA PRO A 528 -3.27 47.95 8.47
C PRO A 528 -4.23 47.06 7.64
N VAL A 529 -5.31 47.67 7.15
CA VAL A 529 -6.14 47.17 6.05
C VAL A 529 -5.74 47.93 4.79
N VAL A 530 -5.60 47.25 3.64
CA VAL A 530 -5.61 47.89 2.31
C VAL A 530 -6.56 47.14 1.39
N THR A 531 -7.34 47.90 0.62
CA THR A 531 -8.51 47.47 -0.15
C THR A 531 -8.21 47.04 -1.59
N ILE A 532 -9.19 46.33 -2.15
CA ILE A 532 -9.33 45.87 -3.54
C ILE A 532 -9.39 47.05 -4.52
N ALA A 533 -8.93 46.83 -5.76
CA ALA A 533 -9.42 47.53 -6.94
C ALA A 533 -9.56 46.54 -8.12
N ASP A 534 -10.76 46.45 -8.69
CA ASP A 534 -11.02 45.82 -9.99
C ASP A 534 -10.57 46.74 -11.13
N GLU A 535 -10.18 46.19 -12.29
CA GLU A 535 -10.77 46.62 -13.56
C GLU A 535 -10.55 45.60 -14.69
N SER A 536 -11.27 45.80 -15.80
CA SER A 536 -11.69 44.71 -16.70
C SER A 536 -11.19 44.83 -18.15
N SER A 537 -10.92 43.68 -18.76
CA SER A 537 -11.06 43.39 -20.20
C SER A 537 -10.20 44.16 -21.23
N SER A 538 -9.63 43.41 -22.20
CA SER A 538 -10.01 43.55 -23.62
C SER A 538 -9.33 42.50 -24.50
N LYS A 539 -9.87 42.32 -25.70
CA LYS A 539 -9.47 41.32 -26.71
C LYS A 539 -8.30 41.84 -27.56
N THR A 540 -7.51 40.93 -28.12
CA THR A 540 -6.97 41.08 -29.49
C THR A 540 -6.69 39.74 -30.15
N SER A 541 -6.74 39.74 -31.48
CA SER A 541 -6.75 38.54 -32.32
C SER A 541 -6.06 38.81 -33.66
N ALA A 542 -5.07 38.00 -34.03
CA ALA A 542 -4.60 37.74 -35.40
C ALA A 542 -3.71 36.46 -35.38
N ASN A 543 -3.80 35.47 -36.29
CA ASN A 543 -3.58 35.49 -37.76
C ASN A 543 -2.16 35.99 -38.14
N THR A 544 -1.32 35.33 -38.95
CA THR A 544 -1.38 34.10 -39.79
C THR A 544 0.10 33.63 -39.95
N THR A 545 0.50 32.41 -40.38
CA THR A 545 0.66 32.06 -41.82
C THR A 545 1.16 30.62 -42.01
N ILE A 546 0.57 29.99 -43.02
CA ILE A 546 0.83 28.67 -43.63
C ILE A 546 2.27 28.51 -44.18
N THR A 547 2.84 27.30 -44.07
CA THR A 547 3.55 26.66 -45.20
C THR A 547 3.26 25.16 -45.28
N ASN A 548 2.53 24.74 -46.31
CA ASN A 548 2.44 23.34 -46.76
C ASN A 548 3.69 22.96 -47.57
N THR A 549 4.20 21.75 -47.40
CA THR A 549 4.95 21.04 -48.46
C THR A 549 4.48 19.59 -48.59
N ALA A 550 4.45 19.10 -49.83
CA ALA A 550 3.60 18.00 -50.31
C ALA A 550 4.21 16.59 -50.10
N PRO A 551 3.41 15.50 -50.26
CA PRO A 551 3.82 14.14 -49.90
C PRO A 551 4.56 13.40 -51.02
N ILE A 552 5.50 12.54 -50.65
CA ILE A 552 6.17 11.61 -51.58
C ILE A 552 5.43 10.27 -51.61
N LYS A 553 4.81 9.96 -52.75
CA LYS A 553 4.36 8.60 -53.09
C LYS A 553 5.56 7.70 -53.42
N ARG A 554 5.60 6.48 -52.86
CA ARG A 554 6.21 5.32 -53.53
C ARG A 554 5.27 4.12 -53.47
N LYS A 555 5.22 3.39 -54.59
CA LYS A 555 4.40 2.18 -54.81
C LYS A 555 5.15 0.92 -54.32
N PRO A 556 4.45 -0.21 -54.14
CA PRO A 556 5.02 -1.41 -53.53
C PRO A 556 5.89 -2.23 -54.49
N GLN A 557 6.78 -3.04 -53.93
CA GLN A 557 7.38 -4.20 -54.59
C GLN A 557 7.34 -5.42 -53.67
N SER A 558 7.32 -6.60 -54.29
CA SER A 558 6.90 -7.88 -53.73
C SER A 558 8.03 -8.90 -53.60
N HIS A 559 7.86 -9.82 -52.64
CA HIS A 559 8.47 -11.15 -52.57
C HIS A 559 10.00 -11.29 -52.39
N SER A 560 10.39 -11.94 -51.28
CA SER A 560 10.98 -13.29 -51.37
C SER A 560 10.81 -14.07 -50.06
N THR A 561 10.66 -15.40 -50.18
CA THR A 561 10.40 -16.38 -49.11
C THR A 561 11.65 -17.12 -48.65
N THR A 562 11.82 -17.31 -47.33
CA THR A 562 12.67 -18.36 -46.71
C THR A 562 12.12 -18.68 -45.31
N SER A 563 11.33 -19.75 -45.10
CA SER A 563 11.73 -21.16 -44.90
C SER A 563 12.10 -21.54 -43.45
N LYS A 564 11.16 -22.17 -42.73
CA LYS A 564 11.38 -22.86 -41.45
C LYS A 564 12.24 -24.13 -41.62
N PRO A 565 13.06 -24.53 -40.63
CA PRO A 565 13.46 -25.92 -40.44
C PRO A 565 12.41 -26.70 -39.61
N LYS A 566 12.22 -27.99 -39.93
CA LYS A 566 11.53 -28.99 -39.09
C LYS A 566 12.57 -29.92 -38.45
N VAL A 567 12.39 -30.27 -37.18
CA VAL A 567 12.96 -31.48 -36.54
C VAL A 567 11.81 -32.08 -35.70
N LYS A 568 11.08 -33.08 -36.20
CA LYS A 568 11.32 -34.53 -36.07
C LYS A 568 11.43 -35.05 -34.62
N THR A 569 10.37 -35.73 -34.19
CA THR A 569 10.29 -36.60 -33.02
C THR A 569 11.10 -37.89 -33.19
N PRO A 570 11.31 -38.62 -32.07
CA PRO A 570 10.95 -40.04 -32.06
C PRO A 570 10.10 -40.46 -30.83
N ASP A 571 9.04 -41.20 -31.12
CA ASP A 571 8.45 -42.28 -30.29
C ASP A 571 9.54 -43.30 -29.86
N THR A 572 9.49 -44.17 -28.83
CA THR A 572 8.47 -44.78 -27.92
C THR A 572 9.27 -45.53 -26.80
N SER A 573 8.78 -46.11 -25.69
CA SER A 573 7.46 -46.19 -25.00
C SER A 573 7.64 -46.90 -23.64
N SER A 574 6.88 -46.53 -22.58
CA SER A 574 6.42 -47.50 -21.56
C SER A 574 5.31 -46.95 -20.65
N ASN A 575 4.09 -47.45 -20.84
CA ASN A 575 3.01 -47.49 -19.83
C ASN A 575 3.27 -48.74 -18.91
N PRO A 576 2.63 -48.99 -17.74
CA PRO A 576 1.18 -48.85 -17.54
C PRO A 576 0.66 -48.29 -16.19
N SER A 577 -0.43 -47.54 -16.31
CA SER A 577 -1.68 -47.65 -15.54
C SER A 577 -1.75 -48.56 -14.30
N GLY A 578 -2.05 -47.97 -13.13
CA GLY A 578 -2.50 -48.70 -11.92
C GLY A 578 -3.84 -48.17 -11.38
N LYS A 579 -4.93 -48.94 -11.56
CA LYS A 579 -6.25 -48.69 -10.95
C LYS A 579 -6.35 -49.36 -9.57
N LEU A 580 -6.72 -48.61 -8.53
CA LEU A 580 -7.34 -49.11 -7.30
C LEU A 580 -8.17 -47.97 -6.67
N LEU A 581 -9.31 -48.20 -6.01
CA LEU A 581 -10.36 -49.22 -6.21
C LEU A 581 -11.61 -48.64 -5.51
N ILE A 582 -12.76 -48.59 -6.18
CA ILE A 582 -13.98 -48.03 -5.57
C ILE A 582 -14.57 -49.07 -4.61
N ASN A 583 -14.45 -48.83 -3.30
CA ASN A 583 -15.27 -49.52 -2.31
C ASN A 583 -16.62 -48.82 -2.17
N GLN A 584 -17.67 -49.42 -2.74
CA GLN A 584 -19.03 -49.14 -2.31
C GLN A 584 -19.31 -49.91 -1.00
N SER A 585 -19.38 -49.20 0.11
CA SER A 585 -20.15 -49.62 1.28
C SER A 585 -21.12 -48.49 1.62
N GLY A 586 -22.41 -48.77 1.51
CA GLY A 586 -23.44 -47.74 1.68
C GLY A 586 -23.49 -47.23 3.12
N ASN A 587 -23.56 -45.91 3.27
CA ASN A 587 -24.10 -45.28 4.46
C ASN A 587 -24.83 -44.00 4.04
N ASN A 588 -26.09 -43.86 4.45
CA ASN A 588 -26.81 -42.60 4.34
C ASN A 588 -26.09 -41.56 5.22
N SER A 589 -25.47 -40.55 4.60
CA SER A 589 -25.08 -39.33 5.28
C SER A 589 -25.97 -38.17 4.81
N ASN A 590 -26.61 -37.52 5.78
CA ASN A 590 -27.55 -36.42 5.51
C ASN A 590 -26.87 -35.28 4.74
N VAL A 591 -27.61 -34.67 3.82
CA VAL A 591 -27.32 -33.29 3.40
C VAL A 591 -27.47 -32.41 4.63
N GLN A 592 -26.35 -32.07 5.27
CA GLN A 592 -26.34 -31.26 6.48
C GLN A 592 -26.61 -29.81 6.08
N SER A 593 -27.80 -29.30 6.39
CA SER A 593 -28.17 -27.91 6.11
C SER A 593 -27.11 -26.96 6.68
N LYS A 594 -26.67 -25.98 5.89
CA LYS A 594 -25.78 -24.92 6.38
C LYS A 594 -26.56 -24.11 7.44
N LYS A 595 -26.22 -24.34 8.70
CA LYS A 595 -26.85 -23.66 9.83
C LYS A 595 -26.06 -22.41 10.21
N TYR A 596 -26.80 -21.35 10.52
CA TYR A 596 -26.29 -20.04 10.88
C TYR A 596 -26.74 -19.65 12.29
N THR A 597 -25.98 -18.78 12.94
CA THR A 597 -26.30 -18.17 14.23
C THR A 597 -25.96 -16.69 14.20
N ILE A 598 -26.48 -15.93 15.17
CA ILE A 598 -26.19 -14.50 15.32
C ILE A 598 -25.25 -14.33 16.51
N GLN A 599 -23.99 -13.98 16.27
CA GLN A 599 -23.06 -13.55 17.31
C GLN A 599 -23.44 -12.13 17.77
N LEU A 600 -23.67 -11.98 19.08
CA LEU A 600 -24.08 -10.73 19.72
C LEU A 600 -22.88 -9.95 20.27
N LEU A 601 -21.87 -10.65 20.80
CA LEU A 601 -20.68 -10.11 21.44
C LEU A 601 -19.52 -11.13 21.36
N ALA A 602 -18.28 -10.63 21.38
CA ALA A 602 -17.06 -11.42 21.61
C ALA A 602 -16.14 -10.68 22.60
N LEU A 603 -15.74 -11.32 23.71
CA LEU A 603 -15.01 -10.67 24.80
C LEU A 603 -13.73 -11.44 25.18
N ARG A 604 -12.58 -10.77 25.29
CA ARG A 604 -11.29 -11.38 25.71
C ARG A 604 -11.22 -11.75 27.20
N LYS A 605 -12.07 -11.14 28.03
CA LYS A 605 -12.25 -11.50 29.45
C LYS A 605 -13.75 -11.48 29.74
N GLY A 606 -14.28 -12.57 30.28
CA GLY A 606 -15.70 -12.67 30.60
C GLY A 606 -16.08 -11.77 31.79
N PRO A 607 -17.13 -10.94 31.69
CA PRO A 607 -17.67 -10.23 32.84
C PRO A 607 -18.74 -11.06 33.56
N LEU A 608 -18.83 -10.85 34.87
CA LEU A 608 -19.90 -11.36 35.72
C LEU A 608 -21.28 -10.98 35.13
N SER A 609 -22.25 -11.89 35.23
CA SER A 609 -23.68 -11.64 34.98
C SER A 609 -24.14 -11.30 33.55
N SER A 610 -23.38 -11.63 32.49
CA SER A 610 -23.76 -11.36 31.09
C SER A 610 -25.17 -11.88 30.69
N MET A 611 -25.63 -12.99 31.27
CA MET A 611 -27.01 -13.49 31.08
C MET A 611 -28.09 -12.51 31.56
N ILE A 612 -27.82 -11.68 32.58
CA ILE A 612 -28.76 -10.64 33.04
C ILE A 612 -28.92 -9.53 31.99
N PHE A 613 -27.85 -9.17 31.28
CA PHE A 613 -27.92 -8.21 30.17
C PHE A 613 -28.84 -8.71 29.06
N PHE A 614 -28.61 -9.94 28.56
CA PHE A 614 -29.44 -10.53 27.51
C PHE A 614 -30.91 -10.72 27.96
N THR A 615 -31.12 -11.11 29.22
CA THR A 615 -32.47 -11.27 29.80
C THR A 615 -33.22 -9.94 29.87
N LYS A 616 -32.58 -8.85 30.33
CA LYS A 616 -33.16 -7.50 30.31
C LYS A 616 -33.51 -7.04 28.88
N GLN A 617 -32.71 -7.43 27.90
CA GLN A 617 -32.93 -7.15 26.48
C GLN A 617 -33.90 -8.12 25.78
N LYS A 618 -34.55 -9.03 26.51
CA LYS A 618 -35.46 -10.08 25.99
C LYS A 618 -34.84 -10.90 24.84
N ILE A 619 -33.54 -11.18 24.93
CA ILE A 619 -32.85 -12.12 24.04
C ILE A 619 -32.79 -13.46 24.77
N HIS A 620 -33.33 -14.50 24.14
CA HIS A 620 -33.42 -15.85 24.68
C HIS A 620 -32.52 -16.80 23.88
N ASN A 621 -32.27 -18.01 24.39
CA ASN A 621 -31.46 -19.02 23.73
C ASN A 621 -30.03 -18.54 23.40
N ILE A 622 -29.39 -17.90 24.38
CA ILE A 622 -27.99 -17.50 24.30
C ILE A 622 -27.09 -18.74 24.43
N MET A 623 -26.25 -18.96 23.43
CA MET A 623 -25.17 -19.95 23.46
C MET A 623 -23.85 -19.22 23.73
N VAL A 624 -22.96 -19.84 24.51
CA VAL A 624 -21.67 -19.26 24.91
C VAL A 624 -20.55 -20.21 24.49
N TYR A 625 -19.60 -19.71 23.71
CA TYR A 625 -18.48 -20.47 23.18
C TYR A 625 -17.16 -19.88 23.68
N ASN A 626 -16.35 -20.69 24.34
CA ASN A 626 -14.97 -20.36 24.66
C ASN A 626 -14.11 -20.77 23.47
N CYS A 627 -13.49 -19.80 22.80
CA CYS A 627 -12.80 -20.03 21.55
C CYS A 627 -11.27 -20.10 21.68
N THR A 628 -10.64 -20.85 20.78
CA THR A 628 -9.19 -21.08 20.71
C THR A 628 -8.39 -19.81 20.42
N ASP A 629 -9.02 -18.78 19.84
CA ASP A 629 -8.45 -17.45 19.59
C ASP A 629 -8.49 -16.50 20.81
N GLY A 630 -8.89 -17.01 21.99
CA GLY A 630 -8.91 -16.24 23.24
C GLY A 630 -10.13 -15.35 23.44
N TYR A 631 -11.18 -15.50 22.63
CA TYR A 631 -12.46 -14.80 22.81
C TYR A 631 -13.56 -15.70 23.34
N ILE A 632 -14.40 -15.16 24.24
CA ILE A 632 -15.68 -15.74 24.63
C ILE A 632 -16.77 -15.15 23.75
N ARG A 633 -17.40 -15.95 22.89
CA ARG A 633 -18.46 -15.54 21.95
C ARG A 633 -19.83 -15.85 22.51
N TYR A 634 -20.72 -14.85 22.50
CA TYR A 634 -22.12 -14.99 22.84
C TYR A 634 -22.94 -14.97 21.55
N THR A 635 -23.72 -16.02 21.28
CA THR A 635 -24.57 -16.11 20.09
C THR A 635 -26.02 -16.42 20.43
N THR A 636 -26.92 -16.26 19.46
CA THR A 636 -28.35 -16.59 19.62
C THR A 636 -28.94 -17.19 18.35
N GLY A 637 -29.81 -18.17 18.54
CA GLY A 637 -30.57 -18.82 17.49
C GLY A 637 -29.76 -19.75 16.59
N ASN A 638 -30.50 -20.60 15.87
CA ASN A 638 -29.98 -21.59 14.93
C ASN A 638 -30.93 -21.58 13.73
N PHE A 639 -30.41 -21.25 12.55
CA PHE A 639 -31.22 -20.94 11.38
C PHE A 639 -30.68 -21.68 10.15
N ASP A 640 -31.54 -22.40 9.45
CA ASP A 640 -31.20 -23.06 8.18
C ASP A 640 -31.13 -22.08 6.99
N SER A 641 -31.18 -20.75 7.23
CA SER A 641 -31.09 -19.72 6.20
C SER A 641 -30.51 -18.40 6.72
N TYR A 642 -29.52 -17.86 6.00
CA TYR A 642 -28.93 -16.55 6.27
C TYR A 642 -29.96 -15.41 6.19
N LYS A 643 -30.96 -15.50 5.30
CA LYS A 643 -32.03 -14.50 5.13
C LYS A 643 -32.87 -14.36 6.41
N ALA A 644 -33.10 -15.45 7.14
CA ALA A 644 -33.75 -15.42 8.44
C ALA A 644 -32.87 -14.76 9.52
N CYS A 645 -31.56 -15.03 9.52
CA CYS A 645 -30.61 -14.35 10.39
C CYS A 645 -30.58 -12.84 10.14
N LEU A 646 -30.59 -12.38 8.88
CA LEU A 646 -30.52 -10.96 8.52
C LEU A 646 -31.72 -10.17 9.06
N GLN A 647 -32.93 -10.71 8.91
CA GLN A 647 -34.15 -10.09 9.44
C GLN A 647 -34.15 -10.00 10.97
N LEU A 648 -33.61 -11.01 11.67
CA LEU A 648 -33.52 -10.97 13.14
C LEU A 648 -32.36 -10.10 13.63
N LYS A 649 -31.19 -10.11 12.97
CA LYS A 649 -30.04 -9.24 13.26
C LYS A 649 -30.47 -7.78 13.25
N LYS A 650 -31.21 -7.34 12.24
CA LYS A 650 -31.72 -5.96 12.15
C LYS A 650 -32.60 -5.60 13.35
N LYS A 651 -33.60 -6.44 13.67
CA LYS A 651 -34.49 -6.26 14.85
C LYS A 651 -33.74 -6.27 16.18
N LEU A 652 -32.68 -7.07 16.31
CA LEU A 652 -31.85 -7.13 17.52
C LEU A 652 -30.98 -5.87 17.67
N ALA A 653 -30.35 -5.40 16.60
CA ALA A 653 -29.56 -4.17 16.61
C ALA A 653 -30.41 -2.95 16.97
N GLU A 654 -31.56 -2.78 16.30
CA GLU A 654 -32.54 -1.71 16.57
C GLU A 654 -33.04 -1.71 18.03
N ARG A 655 -33.25 -2.90 18.61
CA ARG A 655 -33.79 -3.03 19.98
C ARG A 655 -32.74 -2.87 21.08
N THR A 656 -31.49 -3.25 20.82
CA THR A 656 -30.46 -3.41 21.88
C THR A 656 -29.37 -2.35 21.85
N GLY A 657 -29.21 -1.62 20.72
CA GLY A 657 -28.11 -0.68 20.51
C GLY A 657 -26.73 -1.34 20.34
N LEU A 658 -26.65 -2.67 20.30
CA LEU A 658 -25.42 -3.39 20.02
C LEU A 658 -25.00 -3.13 18.56
N LYS A 659 -23.89 -2.41 18.39
CA LYS A 659 -23.30 -2.12 17.06
C LYS A 659 -22.56 -3.32 16.46
N ASP A 660 -22.24 -4.31 17.28
CA ASP A 660 -21.27 -5.38 16.98
C ASP A 660 -21.93 -6.77 16.81
N ILE A 661 -23.12 -6.79 16.17
CA ILE A 661 -23.87 -8.02 15.90
C ILE A 661 -23.49 -8.59 14.53
N TRP A 662 -23.07 -9.85 14.50
CA TRP A 662 -22.61 -10.56 13.29
C TRP A 662 -23.44 -11.81 13.01
N ILE A 663 -23.60 -12.19 11.76
CA ILE A 663 -24.14 -13.50 11.38
C ILE A 663 -22.94 -14.40 11.10
N ARG A 664 -22.95 -15.63 11.62
CA ARG A 664 -21.88 -16.62 11.39
C ARG A 664 -22.48 -17.98 11.05
N PRO A 665 -21.86 -18.76 10.15
CA PRO A 665 -22.09 -20.19 10.06
C PRO A 665 -21.76 -20.85 11.41
N ILE A 666 -22.60 -21.78 11.86
CA ILE A 666 -22.41 -22.47 13.15
C ILE A 666 -21.11 -23.27 13.14
N LYS A 667 -20.83 -23.95 12.02
CA LYS A 667 -19.57 -24.69 11.80
C LYS A 667 -18.29 -23.89 12.05
N ASP A 668 -18.32 -22.57 11.82
CA ASP A 668 -17.13 -21.72 11.99
C ASP A 668 -16.91 -21.36 13.47
N ILE A 669 -17.99 -21.34 14.27
CA ILE A 669 -17.90 -21.17 15.73
C ILE A 669 -17.53 -22.50 16.39
N GLU A 670 -18.09 -23.61 15.90
CA GLU A 670 -17.72 -24.97 16.34
C GLU A 670 -16.24 -25.29 16.05
N ALA A 671 -15.72 -24.90 14.88
CA ALA A 671 -14.29 -25.04 14.55
C ALA A 671 -13.36 -24.18 15.43
N LEU A 672 -13.88 -23.09 15.99
CA LEU A 672 -13.16 -22.24 16.94
C LEU A 672 -13.33 -22.69 18.40
N GLN A 673 -14.19 -23.66 18.71
CA GLN A 673 -14.50 -24.06 20.08
C GLN A 673 -13.38 -24.93 20.68
N GLN A 674 -12.97 -24.64 21.92
CA GLN A 674 -12.14 -25.58 22.70
C GLN A 674 -12.95 -26.85 23.03
N GLN A 675 -12.38 -28.04 22.75
CA GLN A 675 -12.97 -29.34 23.13
C GLN A 675 -13.08 -29.51 24.65
#